data_AF-A0A2V6JY76-F1
#
_entry.id   AF-A0A2V6JY76-F1
#
_cell.length_a   1.000
_cell.length_b   1.000
_cell.length_c   1.000
_cell.angle_alpha   90.00
_cell.angle_beta   90.00
_cell.angle_gamma   90.00
#
_symmetry.space_group_name_H-M   'P 1'
#
loop_
_entity.id
_entity.type
_entity.pdbx_description
1 polymer ?
#
loop_
_entity_poly.entity_id
_entity_poly.type
_entity_poly.pdbx_seq_one_letter_code
_entity_poly.pdbx_strand_id
1 'polypeptide(L)'
;MVTSGWLKFKPAAHVNPTTLFKDYAAAFHLSPGNEMVLQSEQTDELGVTHYRYQQFFREIKVENAEFLVRAKNNEAVSANGRLAHDFQPDVTTPRLSDEQAWEIVHRRVPAEKYFRDDKLVDDLTNQQAAGAGYRPKGTLLFTEDPKKTGGERVLAWMFKVYVTPLEKSRQVYVNAIDGSIVKEIPLFPACYWGSGPVTFRGTKSINTQKKADRYYLVDDCDGTLLSAVLWDNASKPVDVSDDDNNWTDNQPSLVTSYWGLRASYDYFNLIHHRKSYDGKNSKMTIFNDPNEDTCGNNANGGGGTIRIGLAGAGDNDDYNALDIVGHEFTHSVIEQTAGLSYDNTKESAALNESFCDIFGQMVEQWLEGGTSKEWVIGDDRGCIAFFCSGKQFPPRCRDFQTPKNFNNPDTYKGNFWQSSSIDPHNNGCVQNRWFALLCDGGTGTNTELGSAYNVAGIGRVKARNIAYRTLTQYLTANSGFADARAGSIDAASDLFGGDSPEVESVTNAWCAVGLCPYVIPTQADIFDLPGGNPNPASPNNNNSLAGATPIGQGTFSRFSVVRANQYLWSSGPRPTLNIPNLSIYPANDVDYFNIAFPQVNALGGRCFSSGFAFDFGTKVNARVFVNGVVTQAYANTSSFWISLGAAQQQPIVLEITAPFPGQILSYKLDIAFFLHYRSDCFQPGLPNLWDEIRNCPMCDAQILNGFDQVILEPFYRQPEQVSAQDHYFYWNGEGALQVPLSVLQGNNLHVELVNQAGQIVAIADRTGGTDLVVNAPGAPSGVYSLRFSGFGNGTEILVRTPRQ
;
A
#
# COMPACT_ATOMS: atom_id res chain seq x y z
N MET A 1 -32.04 31.18 -8.98
CA MET A 1 -31.00 32.21 -8.86
C MET A 1 -29.67 31.50 -8.74
N VAL A 2 -28.72 31.82 -9.61
CA VAL A 2 -27.34 31.33 -9.50
C VAL A 2 -26.63 32.29 -8.57
N THR A 3 -26.54 31.95 -7.28
CA THR A 3 -25.62 32.65 -6.38
C THR A 3 -24.23 32.02 -6.52
N SER A 4 -23.18 32.80 -6.26
CA SER A 4 -21.78 32.36 -6.30
C SER A 4 -21.60 31.05 -5.51
N GLY A 5 -21.39 29.93 -6.20
CA GLY A 5 -21.29 28.63 -5.54
C GLY A 5 -21.69 27.41 -6.37
N TRP A 6 -22.01 26.35 -5.65
CA TRP A 6 -22.33 25.01 -6.16
C TRP A 6 -23.79 24.95 -6.65
N LEU A 7 -23.97 24.53 -7.89
CA LEU A 7 -25.22 24.24 -8.55
C LEU A 7 -25.45 22.73 -8.60
N LYS A 8 -26.68 22.30 -8.33
CA LYS A 8 -27.18 20.95 -8.65
C LYS A 8 -28.30 21.09 -9.67
N PHE A 9 -28.21 20.33 -10.75
CA PHE A 9 -29.26 20.31 -11.76
C PHE A 9 -30.31 19.28 -11.38
N LYS A 10 -31.58 19.60 -11.62
CA LYS A 10 -32.66 18.61 -11.47
C LYS A 10 -32.53 17.59 -12.60
N PRO A 11 -32.65 16.28 -12.36
CA PRO A 11 -32.55 15.27 -13.43
C PRO A 11 -33.49 15.55 -14.62
N ALA A 12 -34.71 16.02 -14.34
CA ALA A 12 -35.70 16.36 -15.37
C ALA A 12 -35.33 17.58 -16.26
N ALA A 13 -34.24 18.29 -15.96
CA ALA A 13 -33.81 19.44 -16.74
C ALA A 13 -32.98 19.06 -17.98
N HIS A 14 -32.47 17.83 -18.07
CA HIS A 14 -31.71 17.29 -19.22
C HIS A 14 -30.66 18.27 -19.78
N VAL A 15 -29.88 18.88 -18.87
CA VAL A 15 -28.95 19.95 -19.21
C VAL A 15 -27.72 19.37 -19.90
N ASN A 16 -27.43 19.82 -21.12
CA ASN A 16 -26.22 19.41 -21.83
C ASN A 16 -24.98 20.14 -21.24
N PRO A 17 -23.97 19.41 -20.76
CA PRO A 17 -22.78 20.01 -20.13
C PRO A 17 -21.91 20.80 -21.10
N THR A 18 -21.99 20.53 -22.42
CA THR A 18 -21.20 21.20 -23.47
C THR A 18 -21.80 22.53 -23.93
N THR A 19 -23.13 22.69 -23.83
CA THR A 19 -23.85 23.91 -24.27
C THR A 19 -24.40 24.74 -23.12
N LEU A 20 -24.27 24.27 -21.87
CA LEU A 20 -24.79 24.91 -20.64
C LEU A 20 -24.65 26.44 -20.63
N PHE A 21 -23.45 26.97 -20.82
CA PHE A 21 -23.22 28.41 -20.70
C PHE A 21 -23.76 29.21 -21.88
N LYS A 22 -23.95 28.58 -23.03
CA LYS A 22 -24.60 29.19 -24.20
C LYS A 22 -26.11 29.21 -24.03
N ASP A 23 -26.69 28.10 -23.63
CA ASP A 23 -28.14 27.93 -23.50
C ASP A 23 -28.71 28.71 -22.31
N TYR A 24 -27.92 28.86 -21.24
CA TYR A 24 -28.34 29.48 -19.98
C TYR A 24 -27.51 30.74 -19.63
N ALA A 25 -26.92 31.42 -20.61
CA ALA A 25 -26.04 32.59 -20.40
C ALA A 25 -26.64 33.65 -19.45
N ALA A 26 -27.92 33.97 -19.62
CA ALA A 26 -28.62 34.94 -18.76
C ALA A 26 -28.71 34.49 -17.30
N ALA A 27 -28.88 33.18 -17.04
CA ALA A 27 -28.94 32.65 -15.68
C ALA A 27 -27.58 32.71 -14.97
N PHE A 28 -26.49 32.66 -15.73
CA PHE A 28 -25.11 32.80 -15.24
C PHE A 28 -24.62 34.26 -15.19
N HIS A 29 -25.48 35.22 -15.54
CA HIS A 29 -25.11 36.65 -15.63
C HIS A 29 -23.94 36.89 -16.60
N LEU A 30 -23.94 36.18 -17.73
CA LEU A 30 -22.96 36.38 -18.81
C LEU A 30 -23.50 37.44 -19.78
N SER A 31 -23.12 38.70 -19.57
CA SER A 31 -23.47 39.81 -20.47
C SER A 31 -22.82 39.66 -21.86
N PRO A 32 -23.35 40.31 -22.93
CA PRO A 32 -22.83 40.17 -24.30
C PRO A 32 -21.32 40.38 -24.42
N GLY A 33 -20.66 39.49 -25.17
CA GLY A 33 -19.20 39.50 -25.31
C GLY A 33 -18.45 38.63 -24.29
N ASN A 34 -19.13 38.13 -23.25
CA ASN A 34 -18.60 37.07 -22.40
C ASN A 34 -18.87 35.69 -23.00
N GLU A 35 -17.88 34.81 -22.92
CA GLU A 35 -17.97 33.42 -23.35
C GLU A 35 -17.32 32.50 -22.31
N MET A 36 -17.86 31.31 -22.13
CA MET A 36 -17.23 30.24 -21.35
C MET A 36 -16.63 29.22 -22.31
N VAL A 37 -15.31 29.16 -22.36
CA VAL A 37 -14.56 28.29 -23.27
C VAL A 37 -14.12 27.02 -22.54
N LEU A 38 -14.44 25.85 -23.09
CA LEU A 38 -14.03 24.56 -22.55
C LEU A 38 -12.49 24.43 -22.59
N GLN A 39 -11.87 24.19 -21.43
CA GLN A 39 -10.43 24.01 -21.27
C GLN A 39 -10.03 22.54 -21.22
N SER A 40 -10.82 21.71 -20.54
CA SER A 40 -10.54 20.28 -20.39
C SER A 40 -11.80 19.48 -20.15
N GLU A 41 -11.79 18.23 -20.60
CA GLU A 41 -12.80 17.22 -20.35
C GLU A 41 -12.11 15.95 -19.86
N GLN A 42 -12.51 15.44 -18.69
CA GLN A 42 -11.92 14.23 -18.10
C GLN A 42 -13.00 13.38 -17.43
N THR A 43 -13.00 12.07 -17.69
CA THR A 43 -13.88 11.11 -17.02
C THR A 43 -13.13 10.42 -15.89
N ASP A 44 -13.69 10.42 -14.69
CA ASP A 44 -13.13 9.74 -13.54
C ASP A 44 -13.46 8.24 -13.52
N GLU A 45 -12.83 7.52 -12.59
CA GLU A 45 -13.00 6.06 -12.40
C GLU A 45 -14.45 5.65 -12.04
N LEU A 46 -15.27 6.62 -11.60
CA LEU A 46 -16.69 6.42 -11.29
C LEU A 46 -17.60 6.68 -12.51
N GLY A 47 -17.00 6.94 -13.68
CA GLY A 47 -17.72 7.23 -14.92
C GLY A 47 -18.37 8.62 -14.94
N VAL A 48 -17.96 9.55 -14.07
CA VAL A 48 -18.43 10.94 -14.08
C VAL A 48 -17.47 11.79 -14.90
N THR A 49 -18.02 12.55 -15.85
CA THR A 49 -17.22 13.43 -16.71
C THR A 49 -17.20 14.85 -16.15
N HIS A 50 -16.00 15.42 -16.02
CA HIS A 50 -15.72 16.75 -15.50
C HIS A 50 -15.27 17.66 -16.64
N TYR A 51 -16.06 18.71 -16.90
CA TYR A 51 -15.75 19.76 -17.87
C TYR A 51 -15.28 21.00 -17.14
N ARG A 52 -14.10 21.53 -17.47
CA ARG A 52 -13.59 22.80 -16.91
C ARG A 52 -13.76 23.90 -17.95
N TYR A 53 -14.45 24.97 -17.58
CA TYR A 53 -14.65 26.15 -18.41
C TYR A 53 -13.93 27.36 -17.84
N GLN A 54 -13.41 28.19 -18.73
CA GLN A 54 -12.78 29.46 -18.42
C GLN A 54 -13.57 30.60 -19.09
N GLN A 55 -13.87 31.67 -18.35
CA GLN A 55 -14.52 32.86 -18.89
C GLN A 55 -13.54 33.71 -19.70
N PHE A 56 -14.00 34.20 -20.84
CA PHE A 56 -13.35 35.17 -21.70
C PHE A 56 -14.31 36.33 -21.96
N PHE A 57 -13.78 37.53 -22.15
CA PHE A 57 -14.50 38.68 -22.69
C PHE A 57 -13.84 39.11 -23.99
N ARG A 58 -14.53 38.94 -25.13
CA ARG A 58 -14.00 39.23 -26.48
C ARG A 58 -12.59 38.65 -26.68
N GLU A 59 -12.45 37.34 -26.47
CA GLU A 59 -11.19 36.57 -26.59
C GLU A 59 -10.12 36.90 -25.54
N ILE A 60 -10.34 37.85 -24.64
CA ILE A 60 -9.43 38.16 -23.54
C ILE A 60 -9.84 37.39 -22.30
N LYS A 61 -8.91 36.61 -21.73
CA LYS A 61 -9.16 35.79 -20.54
C LYS A 61 -9.57 36.66 -19.35
N VAL A 62 -10.62 36.25 -18.64
CA VAL A 62 -10.99 36.82 -17.34
C VAL A 62 -10.41 35.93 -16.24
N GLU A 63 -9.30 36.34 -15.66
CA GLU A 63 -8.56 35.53 -14.69
C GLU A 63 -9.43 35.14 -13.48
N ASN A 64 -9.24 33.91 -13.00
CA ASN A 64 -9.94 33.30 -11.86
C ASN A 64 -11.47 33.18 -12.02
N ALA A 65 -12.00 33.46 -13.21
CA ALA A 65 -13.38 33.20 -13.57
C ALA A 65 -13.52 31.85 -14.28
N GLU A 66 -13.56 30.77 -13.50
CA GLU A 66 -13.69 29.40 -13.97
C GLU A 66 -14.93 28.71 -13.41
N PHE A 67 -15.45 27.75 -14.16
CA PHE A 67 -16.58 26.93 -13.77
C PHE A 67 -16.36 25.47 -14.15
N LEU A 68 -16.59 24.56 -13.21
CA LEU A 68 -16.53 23.12 -13.42
C LEU A 68 -17.94 22.56 -13.54
N VAL A 69 -18.17 21.69 -14.51
CA VAL A 69 -19.45 21.00 -14.73
C VAL A 69 -19.20 19.50 -14.62
N ARG A 70 -19.92 18.84 -13.72
CA ARG A 70 -19.93 17.38 -13.60
C ARG A 70 -21.12 16.83 -14.35
N ALA A 71 -20.90 15.80 -15.14
CA ALA A 71 -21.92 15.16 -15.94
C ALA A 71 -21.88 13.64 -15.81
N LYS A 72 -23.06 13.02 -15.92
CA LYS A 72 -23.21 11.57 -16.00
C LYS A 72 -24.19 11.26 -17.13
N ASN A 73 -23.88 10.24 -17.95
CA ASN A 73 -24.68 9.91 -19.13
C ASN A 73 -24.90 11.11 -20.07
N ASN A 74 -23.88 11.94 -20.26
CA ASN A 74 -23.91 13.19 -21.05
C ASN A 74 -24.89 14.27 -20.55
N GLU A 75 -25.35 14.19 -19.30
CA GLU A 75 -26.19 15.22 -18.68
C GLU A 75 -25.50 15.84 -17.47
N ALA A 76 -25.52 17.16 -17.38
CA ALA A 76 -24.95 17.91 -16.27
C ALA A 76 -25.73 17.59 -14.98
N VAL A 77 -25.02 17.10 -13.96
CA VAL A 77 -25.58 16.74 -12.65
C VAL A 77 -25.32 17.82 -11.60
N SER A 78 -24.16 18.46 -11.67
CA SER A 78 -23.81 19.59 -10.82
C SER A 78 -22.76 20.46 -11.49
N ALA A 79 -22.61 21.69 -11.04
CA ALA A 79 -21.54 22.56 -11.49
C ALA A 79 -21.11 23.49 -10.35
N ASN A 80 -19.87 23.96 -10.35
CA ASN A 80 -19.37 24.85 -9.31
C ASN A 80 -18.23 25.71 -9.84
N GLY A 81 -18.11 26.94 -9.33
CA GLY A 81 -17.07 27.86 -9.73
C GLY A 81 -17.38 29.29 -9.36
N ARG A 82 -16.58 30.21 -9.90
CA ARG A 82 -16.78 31.66 -9.76
C ARG A 82 -16.72 32.28 -11.15
N LEU A 83 -17.65 33.18 -11.43
CA LEU A 83 -17.70 33.95 -12.68
C LEU A 83 -17.53 35.43 -12.37
N ALA A 84 -17.03 36.19 -13.34
CA ALA A 84 -17.22 37.63 -13.36
C ALA A 84 -18.64 37.91 -13.88
N HIS A 85 -19.58 38.06 -12.95
CA HIS A 85 -20.98 38.34 -13.26
C HIS A 85 -21.14 39.74 -13.86
N ASP A 86 -22.01 39.85 -14.85
CA ASP A 86 -22.36 41.10 -15.54
C ASP A 86 -21.13 41.87 -16.04
N PHE A 87 -20.07 41.14 -16.39
CA PHE A 87 -18.77 41.71 -16.69
C PHE A 87 -18.79 42.47 -18.03
N GLN A 88 -18.61 43.78 -17.96
CA GLN A 88 -18.53 44.71 -19.10
C GLN A 88 -17.45 45.76 -18.81
N PRO A 89 -16.18 45.48 -19.13
CA PRO A 89 -15.11 46.44 -18.88
C PRO A 89 -15.17 47.59 -19.88
N ASP A 90 -14.97 48.82 -19.40
CA ASP A 90 -14.90 50.03 -20.25
C ASP A 90 -13.66 50.03 -21.15
N VAL A 91 -12.60 49.34 -20.72
CA VAL A 91 -11.31 49.31 -21.40
C VAL A 91 -10.99 47.89 -21.85
N THR A 92 -10.84 47.73 -23.17
CA THR A 92 -10.62 46.42 -23.82
C THR A 92 -9.41 46.39 -24.75
N THR A 93 -8.82 47.56 -25.03
CA THR A 93 -7.65 47.70 -25.89
C THR A 93 -6.48 48.20 -25.05
N PRO A 94 -5.33 47.50 -25.05
CA PRO A 94 -4.17 47.94 -24.30
C PRO A 94 -3.56 49.21 -24.90
N ARG A 95 -3.13 50.15 -24.05
CA ARG A 95 -2.39 51.35 -24.48
C ARG A 95 -0.89 51.06 -24.60
N LEU A 96 -0.39 50.18 -23.74
CA LEU A 96 0.98 49.68 -23.78
C LEU A 96 1.03 48.41 -24.62
N SER A 97 2.01 48.34 -25.51
CA SER A 97 2.39 47.10 -26.19
C SER A 97 2.97 46.07 -25.19
N ASP A 98 2.99 44.80 -25.60
CA ASP A 98 3.74 43.76 -24.91
C ASP A 98 5.20 44.20 -24.69
N GLU A 99 5.81 44.83 -25.70
CA GLU A 99 7.18 45.35 -25.65
C GLU A 99 7.39 46.35 -24.53
N GLN A 100 6.53 47.36 -24.44
CA GLN A 100 6.61 48.39 -23.41
C GLN A 100 6.34 47.84 -22.01
N ALA A 101 5.39 46.90 -21.88
CA ALA A 101 5.09 46.26 -20.61
C ALA A 101 6.26 45.38 -20.13
N TRP A 102 6.93 44.66 -21.05
CA TRP A 102 8.14 43.90 -20.73
C TRP A 102 9.28 44.77 -20.21
N GLU A 103 9.51 45.97 -20.75
CA GLU A 103 10.57 46.86 -20.23
C GLU A 103 10.36 47.22 -18.75
N ILE A 104 9.10 47.28 -18.32
CA ILE A 104 8.75 47.48 -16.90
C ILE A 104 9.11 46.23 -16.10
N VAL A 105 8.76 45.03 -16.60
CA VAL A 105 9.06 43.74 -15.96
C VAL A 105 10.56 43.44 -15.91
N HIS A 106 11.30 43.68 -16.98
CA HIS A 106 12.74 43.47 -17.09
C HIS A 106 13.52 44.29 -16.05
N ARG A 107 13.13 45.57 -15.84
CA ARG A 107 13.71 46.40 -14.77
C ARG A 107 13.34 45.91 -13.37
N ARG A 108 12.18 45.27 -13.22
CA ARG A 108 11.65 44.79 -11.94
C ARG A 108 12.29 43.45 -11.52
N VAL A 109 12.54 42.56 -12.49
CA VAL A 109 13.17 41.24 -12.31
C VAL A 109 14.41 41.15 -13.22
N PRO A 110 15.50 41.86 -12.88
CA PRO A 110 16.70 41.87 -13.72
C PRO A 110 17.40 40.51 -13.67
N ALA A 111 17.72 39.95 -14.83
CA ALA A 111 18.50 38.73 -14.97
C ALA A 111 19.31 38.72 -16.28
N GLU A 112 20.43 38.01 -16.28
CA GLU A 112 21.23 37.82 -17.52
C GLU A 112 20.53 36.91 -18.53
N LYS A 113 19.73 35.95 -18.04
CA LYS A 113 18.99 34.98 -18.84
C LYS A 113 17.59 34.77 -18.27
N TYR A 114 16.65 34.55 -19.18
CA TYR A 114 15.27 34.17 -18.88
C TYR A 114 14.98 32.80 -19.50
N PHE A 115 14.18 31.98 -18.81
CA PHE A 115 13.85 30.62 -19.24
C PHE A 115 12.41 30.51 -19.73
N ARG A 116 12.17 29.56 -20.63
CA ARG A 116 10.85 29.33 -21.25
C ARG A 116 9.94 28.53 -20.31
N ASP A 117 8.68 28.93 -20.18
CA ASP A 117 7.67 28.25 -19.33
C ASP A 117 7.44 26.80 -19.79
N ASP A 118 7.26 26.59 -21.10
CA ASP A 118 6.97 25.30 -21.72
C ASP A 118 8.18 24.36 -21.82
N LYS A 119 9.38 24.89 -21.57
CA LYS A 119 10.67 24.19 -21.68
C LYS A 119 11.57 24.39 -20.46
N LEU A 120 10.98 24.74 -19.32
CA LEU A 120 11.75 25.17 -18.15
C LEU A 120 12.76 24.11 -17.69
N VAL A 121 12.36 22.84 -17.62
CA VAL A 121 13.24 21.74 -17.22
C VAL A 121 14.40 21.57 -18.21
N ASP A 122 14.11 21.59 -19.51
CA ASP A 122 15.13 21.47 -20.57
C ASP A 122 16.12 22.65 -20.50
N ASP A 123 15.61 23.87 -20.29
CA ASP A 123 16.40 25.10 -20.22
C ASP A 123 17.30 25.15 -18.97
N LEU A 124 16.84 24.61 -17.83
CA LEU A 124 17.61 24.53 -16.59
C LEU A 124 18.66 23.41 -16.61
N THR A 125 18.33 22.26 -17.21
CA THR A 125 19.22 21.09 -17.28
C THR A 125 20.25 21.19 -18.40
N ASN A 126 19.97 21.98 -19.44
CA ASN A 126 20.90 22.29 -20.51
C ASN A 126 21.07 23.80 -20.65
N GLN A 127 21.96 24.39 -19.85
CA GLN A 127 22.21 25.84 -19.82
C GLN A 127 22.72 26.43 -21.15
N GLN A 128 23.14 25.59 -22.12
CA GLN A 128 23.48 26.00 -23.48
C GLN A 128 22.25 26.06 -24.41
N ALA A 129 21.17 25.35 -24.09
CA ALA A 129 19.89 25.37 -24.83
C ALA A 129 18.98 26.54 -24.43
N ALA A 130 19.16 27.10 -23.23
CA ALA A 130 18.59 28.39 -22.85
C ALA A 130 19.28 29.50 -23.65
N GLY A 131 18.75 29.81 -24.83
CA GLY A 131 19.33 30.82 -25.73
C GLY A 131 19.51 32.17 -25.05
N ALA A 132 20.69 32.77 -25.20
CA ALA A 132 20.89 34.18 -24.86
C ALA A 132 19.89 35.01 -25.66
N GLY A 133 19.03 35.78 -24.98
CA GLY A 133 18.05 36.67 -25.61
C GLY A 133 16.60 36.15 -25.69
N TYR A 134 16.23 35.07 -25.01
CA TYR A 134 14.81 34.76 -24.83
C TYR A 134 14.11 35.88 -24.05
N ARG A 135 13.03 36.39 -24.62
CA ARG A 135 12.15 37.40 -24.03
C ARG A 135 10.82 36.72 -23.68
N PRO A 136 10.45 36.65 -22.38
CA PRO A 136 9.12 36.22 -21.97
C PRO A 136 8.02 37.04 -22.66
N LYS A 137 7.05 36.33 -23.26
CA LYS A 137 5.90 36.94 -23.91
C LYS A 137 4.78 37.19 -22.90
N GLY A 138 4.20 38.39 -22.91
CA GLY A 138 3.07 38.75 -22.08
C GLY A 138 1.77 38.15 -22.61
N THR A 139 0.91 37.77 -21.68
CA THR A 139 -0.49 37.39 -21.97
C THR A 139 -1.40 38.52 -21.54
N LEU A 140 -2.20 39.06 -22.47
CA LEU A 140 -3.19 40.07 -22.16
C LEU A 140 -4.41 39.41 -21.50
N LEU A 141 -4.83 39.91 -20.34
CA LEU A 141 -5.95 39.37 -19.58
C LEU A 141 -6.63 40.44 -18.71
N PHE A 142 -7.83 40.14 -18.22
CA PHE A 142 -8.47 40.89 -17.13
C PHE A 142 -8.15 40.24 -15.80
N THR A 143 -7.60 41.00 -14.86
CA THR A 143 -7.24 40.51 -13.52
C THR A 143 -7.76 41.43 -12.43
N GLU A 144 -8.07 40.88 -11.27
CA GLU A 144 -8.43 41.67 -10.09
C GLU A 144 -7.21 42.44 -9.56
N ASP A 145 -7.40 43.73 -9.28
CA ASP A 145 -6.43 44.54 -8.56
C ASP A 145 -6.66 44.39 -7.04
N PRO A 146 -5.76 43.71 -6.30
CA PRO A 146 -5.95 43.47 -4.87
C PRO A 146 -5.93 44.76 -4.04
N LYS A 147 -5.47 45.89 -4.60
CA LYS A 147 -5.46 47.19 -3.93
C LYS A 147 -6.81 47.89 -3.98
N LYS A 148 -7.73 47.44 -4.85
CA LYS A 148 -9.06 48.02 -5.00
C LYS A 148 -10.10 47.22 -4.23
N THR A 149 -10.95 47.92 -3.49
CA THR A 149 -12.09 47.30 -2.81
C THR A 149 -13.18 46.95 -3.83
N GLY A 150 -13.70 45.71 -3.76
CA GLY A 150 -14.82 45.26 -4.62
C GLY A 150 -14.44 44.33 -5.79
N GLY A 151 -13.18 43.89 -5.91
CA GLY A 151 -12.79 42.91 -6.93
C GLY A 151 -12.82 43.45 -8.36
N GLU A 152 -12.61 44.76 -8.51
CA GLU A 152 -12.56 45.43 -9.81
C GLU A 152 -11.43 44.82 -10.65
N ARG A 153 -11.77 44.47 -11.90
CA ARG A 153 -10.83 43.84 -12.83
C ARG A 153 -10.29 44.88 -13.80
N VAL A 154 -8.98 44.88 -13.97
CA VAL A 154 -8.27 45.76 -14.90
C VAL A 154 -7.64 44.96 -16.04
N LEU A 155 -7.51 45.59 -17.21
CA LEU A 155 -6.77 45.01 -18.33
C LEU A 155 -5.27 45.08 -18.04
N ALA A 156 -4.59 43.94 -18.07
CA ALA A 156 -3.18 43.82 -17.71
C ALA A 156 -2.41 42.86 -18.64
N TRP A 157 -1.14 43.15 -18.83
CA TRP A 157 -0.17 42.21 -19.36
C TRP A 157 0.38 41.36 -18.21
N MET A 158 0.23 40.04 -18.29
CA MET A 158 0.79 39.09 -17.36
C MET A 158 2.03 38.43 -17.96
N PHE A 159 3.16 38.50 -17.25
CA PHE A 159 4.40 37.82 -17.61
C PHE A 159 4.75 36.79 -16.55
N LYS A 160 4.94 35.53 -16.96
CA LYS A 160 5.69 34.57 -16.14
C LYS A 160 7.17 34.66 -16.50
N VAL A 161 7.99 34.97 -15.50
CA VAL A 161 9.41 35.24 -15.67
C VAL A 161 10.19 34.24 -14.86
N TYR A 162 10.85 33.31 -15.55
CA TYR A 162 11.70 32.28 -14.96
C TYR A 162 13.17 32.71 -15.05
N VAL A 163 13.87 32.74 -13.91
CA VAL A 163 15.27 33.19 -13.79
C VAL A 163 16.03 32.33 -12.79
N THR A 164 17.36 32.40 -12.79
CA THR A 164 18.20 31.77 -11.76
C THR A 164 18.78 32.83 -10.82
N PRO A 165 18.75 32.60 -9.49
CA PRO A 165 18.18 31.42 -8.84
C PRO A 165 16.62 31.43 -8.86
N LEU A 166 16.00 30.24 -8.89
CA LEU A 166 14.58 30.05 -9.27
C LEU A 166 13.59 30.77 -8.36
N GLU A 167 13.92 30.96 -7.09
CA GLU A 167 13.16 31.71 -6.10
C GLU A 167 13.01 33.20 -6.44
N LYS A 168 13.78 33.73 -7.40
CA LYS A 168 13.58 35.09 -7.94
C LYS A 168 12.57 35.14 -9.09
N SER A 169 12.08 33.99 -9.57
CA SER A 169 11.09 33.93 -10.63
C SER A 169 9.74 34.49 -10.16
N ARG A 170 9.08 35.26 -11.03
CA ARG A 170 7.86 36.01 -10.71
C ARG A 170 6.84 35.93 -11.83
N GLN A 171 5.57 35.93 -11.45
CA GLN A 171 4.47 36.26 -12.32
C GLN A 171 4.06 37.71 -12.06
N VAL A 172 4.34 38.60 -13.01
CA VAL A 172 4.17 40.06 -12.87
C VAL A 172 3.01 40.52 -13.74
N TYR A 173 2.12 41.34 -13.17
CA TYR A 173 0.97 41.91 -13.85
C TYR A 173 1.17 43.41 -14.00
N VAL A 174 1.30 43.87 -15.23
CA VAL A 174 1.47 45.27 -15.59
C VAL A 174 0.15 45.80 -16.13
N ASN A 175 -0.40 46.85 -15.54
CA ASN A 175 -1.60 47.51 -16.02
C ASN A 175 -1.38 47.96 -17.47
N ALA A 176 -2.22 47.49 -18.38
CA ALA A 176 -2.02 47.68 -19.82
C ALA A 176 -2.27 49.13 -20.29
N ILE A 177 -2.69 50.02 -19.40
CA ILE A 177 -3.01 51.42 -19.69
C ILE A 177 -1.94 52.37 -19.20
N ASP A 178 -1.51 52.24 -17.94
CA ASP A 178 -0.60 53.18 -17.29
C ASP A 178 0.77 52.58 -16.91
N GLY A 179 0.95 51.26 -17.02
CA GLY A 179 2.21 50.58 -16.71
C GLY A 179 2.45 50.33 -15.22
N SER A 180 1.50 50.66 -14.35
CA SER A 180 1.60 50.35 -12.92
C SER A 180 1.60 48.82 -12.67
N ILE A 181 2.30 48.37 -11.63
CA ILE A 181 2.25 46.96 -11.21
C ILE A 181 0.95 46.72 -10.45
N VAL A 182 0.07 45.92 -11.05
CA VAL A 182 -1.21 45.51 -10.45
C VAL A 182 -0.92 44.56 -9.30
N LYS A 183 -0.21 43.46 -9.58
CA LYS A 183 0.23 42.48 -8.60
C LYS A 183 1.46 41.71 -9.09
N GLU A 184 2.13 41.05 -8.17
CA GLU A 184 3.32 40.23 -8.39
C GLU A 184 3.18 38.97 -7.54
N ILE A 185 3.41 37.80 -8.13
CA ILE A 185 3.25 36.49 -7.46
C ILE A 185 4.58 35.72 -7.62
N PRO A 186 5.19 35.19 -6.54
CA PRO A 186 6.34 34.31 -6.67
C PRO A 186 5.96 33.01 -7.40
N LEU A 187 6.77 32.61 -8.38
CA LEU A 187 6.56 31.35 -9.12
C LEU A 187 7.16 30.14 -8.38
N PHE A 188 8.18 30.37 -7.55
CA PHE A 188 8.75 29.39 -6.62
C PHE A 188 8.85 30.03 -5.24
N PRO A 189 8.54 29.30 -4.16
CA PRO A 189 8.79 29.77 -2.81
C PRO A 189 10.30 30.02 -2.60
N ALA A 190 10.64 30.99 -1.76
CA ALA A 190 12.03 31.18 -1.34
C ALA A 190 12.33 30.22 -0.20
N CYS A 191 13.15 29.21 -0.45
CA CYS A 191 13.58 28.24 0.54
C CYS A 191 14.89 28.71 1.17
N TYR A 192 14.93 28.92 2.49
CA TYR A 192 16.14 29.38 3.18
C TYR A 192 16.79 28.21 3.92
N TRP A 193 17.81 27.62 3.31
CA TRP A 193 18.53 26.50 3.93
C TRP A 193 19.48 27.00 5.02
N GLY A 194 19.31 26.48 6.22
CA GLY A 194 20.23 26.61 7.35
C GLY A 194 20.84 25.26 7.72
N SER A 195 21.62 25.26 8.78
CA SER A 195 22.20 24.05 9.37
C SER A 195 22.21 24.11 10.88
N GLY A 196 22.03 22.97 11.55
CA GLY A 196 22.08 22.89 13.01
C GLY A 196 22.36 21.49 13.52
N PRO A 197 22.77 21.35 14.80
CA PRO A 197 23.01 20.07 15.44
C PRO A 197 21.69 19.35 15.70
N VAL A 198 21.61 18.09 15.27
CA VAL A 198 20.55 17.14 15.61
C VAL A 198 21.13 16.10 16.55
N THR A 199 20.48 15.89 17.70
CA THR A 199 20.91 14.93 18.71
C THR A 199 21.06 13.54 18.07
N PHE A 200 22.14 12.83 18.42
CA PHE A 200 22.55 11.52 17.88
C PHE A 200 22.93 11.47 16.39
N ARG A 201 22.58 12.49 15.58
CA ARG A 201 22.72 12.44 14.11
C ARG A 201 23.59 13.56 13.52
N GLY A 202 24.26 14.33 14.39
CA GLY A 202 25.21 15.37 14.02
C GLY A 202 24.54 16.57 13.34
N THR A 203 25.33 17.40 12.65
CA THR A 203 24.78 18.57 11.95
C THR A 203 23.96 18.17 10.73
N LYS A 204 22.73 18.67 10.64
CA LYS A 204 21.82 18.50 9.49
C LYS A 204 21.45 19.84 8.88
N SER A 205 21.08 19.81 7.59
CA SER A 205 20.45 20.96 6.95
C SER A 205 18.97 20.99 7.28
N ILE A 206 18.46 22.19 7.52
CA ILE A 206 17.06 22.45 7.83
C ILE A 206 16.58 23.62 6.98
N ASN A 207 15.33 23.57 6.54
CA ASN A 207 14.70 24.71 5.89
C ASN A 207 14.22 25.70 6.95
N THR A 208 14.25 26.99 6.66
CA THR A 208 13.75 28.03 7.55
C THR A 208 13.03 29.11 6.75
N GLN A 209 12.28 29.94 7.46
CA GLN A 209 11.62 31.09 6.89
C GLN A 209 12.36 32.34 7.31
N LYS A 210 12.75 33.17 6.34
CA LYS A 210 13.32 34.49 6.62
C LYS A 210 12.21 35.53 6.79
N LYS A 211 12.19 36.23 7.93
CA LYS A 211 11.35 37.42 8.16
C LYS A 211 12.24 38.58 8.58
N ALA A 212 12.22 39.66 7.80
CA ALA A 212 13.16 40.76 7.93
C ALA A 212 14.61 40.22 7.93
N ASP A 213 15.38 40.53 8.98
CA ASP A 213 16.79 40.15 9.11
C ASP A 213 17.00 38.90 9.98
N ARG A 214 15.94 38.12 10.27
CA ARG A 214 16.02 36.90 11.10
C ARG A 214 15.43 35.67 10.39
N TYR A 215 15.91 34.50 10.77
CA TYR A 215 15.45 33.18 10.32
C TYR A 215 14.66 32.49 11.42
N TYR A 216 13.59 31.79 11.07
CA TYR A 216 12.69 31.10 11.99
C TYR A 216 12.56 29.64 11.58
N LEU A 217 12.43 28.72 12.54
CA LEU A 217 12.16 27.29 12.30
C LEU A 217 10.74 27.07 11.75
N VAL A 218 10.52 27.52 10.52
CA VAL A 218 9.30 27.38 9.74
C VAL A 218 9.70 26.91 8.36
N ASP A 219 9.19 25.76 7.96
CA ASP A 219 9.38 25.21 6.63
C ASP A 219 8.15 25.59 5.83
N ASP A 220 8.27 26.60 5.00
CA ASP A 220 7.27 26.99 4.01
C ASP A 220 7.72 26.68 2.57
N CYS A 221 8.74 25.82 2.44
CA CYS A 221 9.27 25.37 1.17
C CYS A 221 8.35 24.31 0.55
N ASP A 222 8.29 24.26 -0.78
CA ASP A 222 7.54 23.27 -1.57
C ASP A 222 6.04 23.14 -1.20
N GLY A 223 5.47 24.20 -0.62
CA GLY A 223 4.09 24.25 -0.16
C GLY A 223 3.83 23.49 1.15
N THR A 224 4.87 22.92 1.77
CA THR A 224 4.79 22.40 3.15
C THR A 224 4.60 23.54 4.14
N LEU A 225 4.04 23.25 5.32
CA LEU A 225 3.98 24.23 6.40
C LEU A 225 4.26 23.53 7.73
N LEU A 226 5.55 23.39 8.03
CA LEU A 226 6.02 22.82 9.29
C LEU A 226 6.59 23.93 10.16
N SER A 227 6.40 23.89 11.46
CA SER A 227 7.01 24.90 12.34
C SER A 227 7.37 24.32 13.69
N ALA A 228 8.47 24.79 14.28
CA ALA A 228 8.80 24.55 15.67
C ALA A 228 8.54 25.79 16.52
N VAL A 229 8.04 25.56 17.74
CA VAL A 229 7.79 26.59 18.75
C VAL A 229 8.40 26.12 20.06
N LEU A 230 9.07 27.02 20.78
CA LEU A 230 9.51 26.78 22.17
C LEU A 230 8.48 27.38 23.13
N TRP A 231 8.16 26.67 24.21
CA TRP A 231 7.48 27.24 25.37
C TRP A 231 8.43 27.49 26.53
N ASP A 232 8.22 28.60 27.23
CA ASP A 232 8.90 28.86 28.49
C ASP A 232 8.26 28.08 29.66
N ASN A 233 8.86 28.16 30.84
CA ASN A 233 8.32 27.52 32.06
C ASN A 233 6.94 28.09 32.49
N ALA A 234 6.45 29.16 31.86
CA ALA A 234 5.11 29.70 32.06
C ALA A 234 4.14 29.30 30.91
N SER A 235 4.54 28.33 30.08
CA SER A 235 3.79 27.81 28.91
C SER A 235 3.43 28.90 27.90
N LYS A 236 4.34 29.85 27.68
CA LYS A 236 4.17 30.90 26.66
C LYS A 236 5.07 30.64 25.44
N PRO A 237 4.56 30.88 24.22
CA PRO A 237 5.37 30.83 23.00
C PRO A 237 6.53 31.83 23.07
N VAL A 238 7.72 31.30 22.87
CA VAL A 238 8.96 32.03 22.66
C VAL A 238 9.33 31.91 21.19
N ASP A 239 9.58 33.05 20.55
CA ASP A 239 10.02 33.07 19.16
C ASP A 239 11.42 32.45 19.05
N VAL A 240 11.49 31.30 18.37
CA VAL A 240 12.75 30.62 18.05
C VAL A 240 13.27 31.20 16.74
N SER A 241 14.32 32.01 16.82
CA SER A 241 14.88 32.68 15.65
C SER A 241 16.39 32.85 15.75
N ASP A 242 17.01 32.93 14.58
CA ASP A 242 18.45 32.97 14.38
C ASP A 242 18.85 34.11 13.42
N ASP A 243 20.05 34.66 13.56
CA ASP A 243 20.49 35.84 12.80
C ASP A 243 21.18 35.49 11.47
N ASP A 244 21.84 34.33 11.37
CA ASP A 244 22.66 33.94 10.22
C ASP A 244 22.25 32.60 9.56
N ASN A 245 21.23 31.94 10.13
CA ASN A 245 20.71 30.64 9.76
C ASN A 245 21.67 29.48 10.09
N ASN A 246 22.65 29.70 10.95
CA ASN A 246 23.53 28.70 11.52
C ASN A 246 23.16 28.41 12.98
N TRP A 247 22.43 27.32 13.17
CA TRP A 247 21.79 26.96 14.44
C TRP A 247 22.73 26.21 15.41
N THR A 248 24.06 26.27 15.21
CA THR A 248 25.04 25.57 16.07
C THR A 248 25.11 26.10 17.49
N ASP A 249 24.81 27.38 17.69
CA ASP A 249 24.85 28.04 19.00
C ASP A 249 23.49 27.96 19.73
N ASN A 250 22.49 27.36 19.08
CA ASN A 250 21.14 27.17 19.61
C ASN A 250 21.01 25.82 20.32
N GLN A 251 19.95 25.65 21.13
CA GLN A 251 19.67 24.38 21.80
C GLN A 251 19.43 23.27 20.76
N PRO A 252 20.23 22.18 20.76
CA PRO A 252 20.10 21.09 19.77
C PRO A 252 18.71 20.45 19.77
N SER A 253 18.05 20.41 20.93
CA SER A 253 16.70 19.88 21.12
C SER A 253 15.66 20.48 20.17
N LEU A 254 15.70 21.80 19.97
CA LEU A 254 14.76 22.52 19.10
C LEU A 254 14.94 22.13 17.63
N VAL A 255 16.20 22.05 17.20
CA VAL A 255 16.58 21.64 15.85
C VAL A 255 16.24 20.16 15.63
N THR A 256 16.45 19.31 16.64
CA THR A 256 16.15 17.87 16.61
C THR A 256 14.66 17.62 16.42
N SER A 257 13.81 18.21 17.26
CA SER A 257 12.36 18.10 17.15
C SER A 257 11.87 18.59 15.78
N TYR A 258 12.36 19.76 15.33
CA TYR A 258 11.97 20.32 14.05
C TYR A 258 12.38 19.45 12.85
N TRP A 259 13.60 18.92 12.89
CA TRP A 259 14.11 18.00 11.88
C TRP A 259 13.35 16.66 11.88
N GLY A 260 13.02 16.12 13.05
CA GLY A 260 12.22 14.90 13.20
C GLY A 260 10.80 15.08 12.63
N LEU A 261 10.19 16.25 12.83
CA LEU A 261 8.89 16.59 12.23
C LEU A 261 8.98 16.57 10.69
N ARG A 262 10.04 17.16 10.12
CA ARG A 262 10.29 17.15 8.68
C ARG A 262 10.52 15.73 8.14
N ALA A 263 11.34 14.92 8.81
CA ALA A 263 11.59 13.54 8.43
C ALA A 263 10.29 12.70 8.44
N SER A 264 9.44 12.90 9.44
CA SER A 264 8.13 12.23 9.54
C SER A 264 7.21 12.65 8.39
N TYR A 265 7.13 13.96 8.09
CA TYR A 265 6.38 14.46 6.95
C TYR A 265 6.86 13.85 5.63
N ASP A 266 8.18 13.87 5.38
CA ASP A 266 8.77 13.36 4.15
C ASP A 266 8.53 11.87 3.98
N TYR A 267 8.64 11.09 5.06
CA TYR A 267 8.30 9.66 5.05
C TYR A 267 6.86 9.44 4.58
N PHE A 268 5.86 10.08 5.21
CA PHE A 268 4.47 9.88 4.82
C PHE A 268 4.17 10.37 3.39
N ASN A 269 4.79 11.47 2.96
CA ASN A 269 4.61 12.01 1.62
C ASN A 269 5.27 11.15 0.54
N LEU A 270 6.52 10.70 0.75
CA LEU A 270 7.29 9.99 -0.27
C LEU A 270 6.97 8.50 -0.32
N ILE A 271 6.70 7.87 0.84
CA ILE A 271 6.45 6.42 0.93
C ILE A 271 4.97 6.10 0.72
N HIS A 272 4.08 6.90 1.30
CA HIS A 272 2.64 6.62 1.30
C HIS A 272 1.84 7.57 0.41
N HIS A 273 2.51 8.50 -0.28
CA HIS A 273 1.87 9.56 -1.08
C HIS A 273 0.86 10.40 -0.27
N ARG A 274 1.06 10.50 1.05
CA ARG A 274 0.19 11.25 1.96
C ARG A 274 0.80 12.60 2.28
N LYS A 275 0.24 13.66 1.70
CA LYS A 275 0.66 15.04 1.99
C LYS A 275 0.20 15.47 3.40
N SER A 276 1.13 15.51 4.36
CA SER A 276 0.85 15.79 5.78
C SER A 276 -0.08 14.76 6.43
N TYR A 277 -0.45 15.00 7.68
CA TYR A 277 -1.29 14.09 8.47
C TYR A 277 -2.71 13.92 7.92
N ASP A 278 -3.24 14.86 7.12
CA ASP A 278 -4.62 14.84 6.60
C ASP A 278 -4.75 14.56 5.10
N GLY A 279 -3.61 14.35 4.41
CA GLY A 279 -3.57 14.16 2.96
C GLY A 279 -3.81 15.44 2.14
N LYS A 280 -3.93 16.61 2.78
CA LYS A 280 -4.21 17.91 2.14
C LYS A 280 -3.08 18.92 2.31
N ASN A 281 -1.93 18.45 2.79
CA ASN A 281 -0.76 19.27 3.08
C ASN A 281 -1.01 20.32 4.19
N SER A 282 -1.89 20.01 5.15
CA SER A 282 -2.18 20.93 6.26
C SER A 282 -0.96 21.18 7.13
N LYS A 283 -0.96 22.35 7.78
CA LYS A 283 0.10 22.81 8.69
C LYS A 283 0.33 21.79 9.80
N MET A 284 1.60 21.55 10.15
CA MET A 284 1.97 20.90 11.41
C MET A 284 2.88 21.76 12.26
N THR A 285 2.71 21.69 13.58
CA THR A 285 3.54 22.43 14.54
C THR A 285 4.06 21.50 15.63
N ILE A 286 5.38 21.50 15.85
CA ILE A 286 6.00 20.84 16.99
C ILE A 286 6.32 21.86 18.08
N PHE A 287 5.83 21.61 19.28
CA PHE A 287 6.03 22.44 20.46
C PHE A 287 7.04 21.74 21.37
N ASN A 288 8.12 22.43 21.70
CA ASN A 288 9.04 22.00 22.72
C ASN A 288 8.60 22.63 24.05
N ASP A 289 8.13 21.80 24.97
CA ASP A 289 7.48 22.21 26.21
C ASP A 289 8.24 21.64 27.42
N PRO A 290 8.98 22.48 28.17
CA PRO A 290 9.68 22.02 29.37
C PRO A 290 8.74 21.56 30.49
N ASN A 291 7.44 21.87 30.40
CA ASN A 291 6.41 21.50 31.36
C ASN A 291 5.51 20.34 30.88
N GLU A 292 5.87 19.66 29.79
CA GLU A 292 5.10 18.51 29.28
C GLU A 292 5.08 17.37 30.31
N ASP A 293 3.90 17.01 30.80
CA ASP A 293 3.72 16.14 31.98
C ASP A 293 4.61 16.57 33.18
N THR A 294 4.85 15.67 34.13
CA THR A 294 5.70 15.93 35.28
C THR A 294 7.17 15.95 34.86
N CYS A 295 7.82 17.11 34.96
CA CYS A 295 9.23 17.35 34.61
C CYS A 295 9.59 17.28 33.10
N GLY A 296 8.66 17.53 32.17
CA GLY A 296 9.00 17.48 30.73
C GLY A 296 9.21 16.05 30.25
N ASN A 297 8.53 15.08 30.86
CA ASN A 297 8.77 13.64 30.68
C ASN A 297 7.67 12.96 29.84
N ASN A 298 7.23 13.60 28.76
CA ASN A 298 6.36 12.94 27.81
C ASN A 298 6.49 13.55 26.43
N ALA A 299 5.93 12.85 25.46
CA ALA A 299 5.51 13.47 24.21
C ALA A 299 4.01 13.18 24.02
N ASN A 300 3.34 14.03 23.24
CA ASN A 300 1.99 13.78 22.78
C ASN A 300 1.76 14.37 21.39
N GLY A 301 0.88 13.75 20.62
CA GLY A 301 0.56 14.14 19.26
C GLY A 301 -0.93 14.10 18.98
N GLY A 302 -1.38 14.93 18.05
CA GLY A 302 -2.78 14.99 17.62
C GLY A 302 -3.14 16.35 17.01
N GLY A 303 -4.17 16.37 16.18
CA GLY A 303 -4.70 17.60 15.58
C GLY A 303 -3.71 18.40 14.72
N GLY A 304 -2.68 17.76 14.15
CA GLY A 304 -1.61 18.45 13.43
C GLY A 304 -0.59 19.13 14.34
N THR A 305 -0.53 18.72 15.61
CA THR A 305 0.44 19.22 16.59
C THR A 305 1.18 18.08 17.26
N ILE A 306 2.42 18.33 17.64
CA ILE A 306 3.24 17.44 18.47
C ILE A 306 3.76 18.28 19.63
N ARG A 307 3.69 17.78 20.87
CA ARG A 307 4.33 18.37 22.04
C ARG A 307 5.41 17.44 22.53
N ILE A 308 6.59 17.98 22.75
CA ILE A 308 7.78 17.26 23.18
C ILE A 308 8.24 17.83 24.52
N GLY A 309 8.42 16.96 25.51
CA GLY A 309 9.07 17.27 26.76
C GLY A 309 10.59 17.36 26.65
N LEU A 310 11.17 18.37 27.31
CA LEU A 310 12.59 18.68 27.27
C LEU A 310 13.42 18.12 28.45
N ALA A 311 12.87 17.19 29.24
CA ALA A 311 13.52 16.39 30.31
C ALA A 311 14.59 17.03 31.26
N GLY A 312 14.73 18.36 31.32
CA GLY A 312 15.72 19.08 32.13
C GLY A 312 16.82 19.77 31.30
N ALA A 313 17.40 20.85 31.85
CA ALA A 313 18.37 21.66 31.12
C ALA A 313 19.73 20.95 30.96
N GLY A 314 20.01 20.42 29.76
CA GLY A 314 21.36 20.17 29.27
C GLY A 314 21.75 18.72 28.95
N ASP A 315 20.83 17.76 28.98
CA ASP A 315 21.10 16.36 28.61
C ASP A 315 20.34 15.94 27.35
N ASN A 316 20.92 15.00 26.60
CA ASN A 316 20.36 14.39 25.38
C ASN A 316 19.13 13.48 25.67
N ASP A 317 18.33 13.78 26.69
CA ASP A 317 17.23 12.94 27.22
C ASP A 317 15.83 13.47 26.84
N ASP A 318 15.74 14.41 25.90
CA ASP A 318 14.46 14.92 25.40
C ASP A 318 13.63 13.82 24.73
N TYR A 319 12.30 13.96 24.74
CA TYR A 319 11.38 13.06 24.05
C TYR A 319 11.34 13.30 22.52
N ASN A 320 12.44 13.74 21.91
CA ASN A 320 12.52 14.11 20.49
C ASN A 320 13.28 13.10 19.61
N ALA A 321 13.48 11.87 20.10
CA ALA A 321 13.99 10.77 19.27
C ALA A 321 13.10 10.59 18.02
N LEU A 322 13.70 10.17 16.91
CA LEU A 322 13.04 10.22 15.60
C LEU A 322 11.82 9.30 15.54
N ASP A 323 11.93 8.12 16.14
CA ASP A 323 10.85 7.17 16.31
C ASP A 323 9.69 7.71 17.16
N ILE A 324 9.98 8.47 18.24
CA ILE A 324 8.99 9.15 19.07
C ILE A 324 8.31 10.27 18.26
N VAL A 325 9.05 11.10 17.54
CA VAL A 325 8.43 12.15 16.71
C VAL A 325 7.56 11.54 15.60
N GLY A 326 8.01 10.45 14.99
CA GLY A 326 7.23 9.68 14.01
C GLY A 326 5.98 9.02 14.62
N HIS A 327 6.08 8.53 15.86
CA HIS A 327 4.96 8.03 16.66
C HIS A 327 3.91 9.13 16.88
N GLU A 328 4.32 10.29 17.41
CA GLU A 328 3.39 11.39 17.68
C GLU A 328 2.76 11.98 16.40
N PHE A 329 3.52 12.01 15.29
CA PHE A 329 2.98 12.39 13.98
C PHE A 329 1.85 11.45 13.57
N THR A 330 2.01 10.15 13.84
CA THR A 330 1.08 9.11 13.40
C THR A 330 -0.27 9.22 14.11
N HIS A 331 -0.35 9.69 15.36
CA HIS A 331 -1.64 9.98 16.01
C HIS A 331 -2.50 10.92 15.16
N SER A 332 -1.90 11.98 14.60
CA SER A 332 -2.61 12.90 13.71
C SER A 332 -3.05 12.23 12.41
N VAL A 333 -2.30 11.24 11.89
CA VAL A 333 -2.70 10.45 10.72
C VAL A 333 -3.92 9.58 11.05
N ILE A 334 -3.92 8.95 12.23
CA ILE A 334 -5.02 8.09 12.69
C ILE A 334 -6.32 8.90 12.81
N GLU A 335 -6.28 10.10 13.39
CA GLU A 335 -7.45 10.99 13.50
C GLU A 335 -8.13 11.29 12.15
N GLN A 336 -7.35 11.35 11.07
CA GLN A 336 -7.82 11.68 9.72
C GLN A 336 -8.10 10.43 8.86
N THR A 337 -8.00 9.23 9.43
CA THR A 337 -8.17 7.95 8.74
C THR A 337 -9.13 7.04 9.51
N ALA A 338 -8.64 6.00 10.20
CA ALA A 338 -9.49 5.09 10.98
C ALA A 338 -10.19 5.77 12.16
N GLY A 339 -9.59 6.83 12.72
CA GLY A 339 -10.09 7.51 13.91
C GLY A 339 -10.13 6.60 15.13
N LEU A 340 -9.19 5.64 15.27
CA LEU A 340 -9.14 4.68 16.38
C LEU A 340 -9.29 5.41 17.73
N SER A 341 -10.37 5.10 18.44
CA SER A 341 -10.73 5.79 19.67
C SER A 341 -9.70 5.52 20.75
N TYR A 342 -9.18 6.60 21.34
CA TYR A 342 -8.27 6.57 22.48
C TYR A 342 -9.02 6.37 23.80
N ASP A 343 -9.94 5.40 23.82
CA ASP A 343 -10.69 4.98 25.00
C ASP A 343 -9.94 3.82 25.65
N ASN A 344 -9.34 4.07 26.82
CA ASN A 344 -8.55 3.08 27.56
C ASN A 344 -9.37 1.90 28.11
N THR A 345 -10.66 1.82 27.82
CA THR A 345 -11.48 0.63 28.06
C THR A 345 -11.59 -0.28 26.83
N LYS A 346 -11.04 0.14 25.70
CA LYS A 346 -11.16 -0.52 24.39
C LYS A 346 -9.80 -0.87 23.79
N GLU A 347 -9.81 -1.92 22.98
CA GLU A 347 -8.63 -2.35 22.22
C GLU A 347 -8.21 -1.34 21.14
N SER A 348 -9.13 -0.47 20.69
CA SER A 348 -8.84 0.58 19.71
C SER A 348 -7.73 1.51 20.17
N ALA A 349 -7.62 1.80 21.47
CA ALA A 349 -6.55 2.63 22.01
C ALA A 349 -5.20 1.91 21.92
N ALA A 350 -5.16 0.61 22.20
CA ALA A 350 -3.93 -0.20 22.08
C ALA A 350 -3.47 -0.34 20.62
N LEU A 351 -4.41 -0.46 19.68
CA LEU A 351 -4.09 -0.43 18.25
C LEU A 351 -3.60 0.95 17.80
N ASN A 352 -4.18 2.04 18.35
CA ASN A 352 -3.75 3.40 18.05
C ASN A 352 -2.26 3.56 18.40
N GLU A 353 -1.88 3.20 19.63
CA GLU A 353 -0.49 3.16 20.09
C GLU A 353 0.42 2.28 19.24
N SER A 354 -0.02 1.05 18.92
CA SER A 354 0.79 0.13 18.13
C SER A 354 1.04 0.64 16.71
N PHE A 355 0.04 1.23 16.05
CA PHE A 355 0.27 1.83 14.74
C PHE A 355 1.22 3.03 14.83
N CYS A 356 1.15 3.84 15.88
CA CYS A 356 2.11 4.91 16.11
C CYS A 356 3.53 4.37 16.30
N ASP A 357 3.72 3.32 17.10
CA ASP A 357 5.02 2.65 17.24
C ASP A 357 5.51 2.09 15.89
N ILE A 358 4.65 1.39 15.14
CA ILE A 358 5.00 0.81 13.83
C ILE A 358 5.50 1.89 12.89
N PHE A 359 4.76 3.00 12.75
CA PHE A 359 5.15 4.06 11.81
C PHE A 359 6.29 4.93 12.34
N GLY A 360 6.42 5.12 13.67
CA GLY A 360 7.60 5.71 14.28
C GLY A 360 8.88 4.95 13.92
N GLN A 361 8.89 3.64 14.13
CA GLN A 361 10.00 2.78 13.73
C GLN A 361 10.25 2.80 12.21
N MET A 362 9.20 2.85 11.39
CA MET A 362 9.39 2.93 9.94
C MET A 362 9.92 4.29 9.46
N VAL A 363 9.63 5.40 10.16
CA VAL A 363 10.21 6.72 9.87
C VAL A 363 11.72 6.70 10.14
N GLU A 364 12.11 6.19 11.31
CA GLU A 364 13.52 6.06 11.69
C GLU A 364 14.28 5.16 10.71
N GLN A 365 13.79 3.94 10.48
CA GLN A 365 14.44 3.00 9.56
C GLN A 365 14.51 3.50 8.11
N TRP A 366 13.51 4.28 7.65
CA TRP A 366 13.55 4.88 6.32
C TRP A 366 14.73 5.84 6.17
N LEU A 367 14.98 6.64 7.21
CA LEU A 367 16.02 7.66 7.18
C LEU A 367 17.43 7.08 7.40
N GLU A 368 17.52 6.00 8.17
CA GLU A 368 18.79 5.33 8.51
C GLU A 368 19.18 4.21 7.53
N GLY A 369 18.45 4.10 6.42
CA GLY A 369 18.75 3.14 5.36
C GLY A 369 18.47 1.68 5.74
N GLY A 370 17.72 1.44 6.81
CA GLY A 370 17.25 0.11 7.23
C GLY A 370 18.35 -0.87 7.64
N THR A 371 19.56 -0.40 7.91
CA THR A 371 20.72 -1.25 8.21
C THR A 371 20.80 -1.73 9.66
N SER A 372 20.25 -0.97 10.61
CA SER A 372 19.97 -1.45 11.97
C SER A 372 18.61 -2.15 12.01
N LYS A 373 18.52 -3.24 12.78
CA LYS A 373 17.25 -3.87 13.17
C LYS A 373 16.91 -3.42 14.59
N GLU A 374 16.82 -2.10 14.77
CA GLU A 374 16.26 -1.55 15.98
C GLU A 374 14.74 -1.70 15.88
N TRP A 375 14.23 -2.46 16.85
CA TRP A 375 12.81 -2.79 17.02
C TRP A 375 12.34 -2.29 18.39
N VAL A 376 13.06 -1.29 18.93
CA VAL A 376 12.83 -0.75 20.26
C VAL A 376 12.45 0.71 20.08
N ILE A 377 11.32 1.12 20.66
CA ILE A 377 10.92 2.53 20.69
C ILE A 377 11.61 3.22 21.87
N GLY A 378 12.23 4.37 21.63
CA GLY A 378 12.85 5.27 22.61
C GLY A 378 14.26 4.85 23.05
N ASP A 379 14.92 3.97 22.30
CA ASP A 379 16.24 3.45 22.62
C ASP A 379 17.39 4.46 22.45
N ASP A 380 17.25 5.42 21.53
CA ASP A 380 18.13 6.59 21.40
C ASP A 380 18.25 7.38 22.74
N ARG A 381 17.19 7.38 23.56
CA ARG A 381 17.18 7.97 24.91
C ARG A 381 17.78 7.06 25.99
N GLY A 382 18.19 5.85 25.62
CA GLY A 382 18.92 4.91 26.47
C GLY A 382 18.06 3.94 27.30
N CYS A 383 16.72 3.96 27.16
CA CYS A 383 15.81 3.07 27.90
C CYS A 383 16.07 2.98 29.41
N ILE A 384 16.46 4.10 30.04
CA ILE A 384 16.78 4.16 31.45
C ILE A 384 15.58 4.60 32.30
N ALA A 385 15.54 4.11 33.55
CA ALA A 385 14.63 4.65 34.55
C ALA A 385 15.07 6.06 34.90
N PHE A 386 14.13 7.00 35.00
CA PHE A 386 14.43 8.38 35.35
C PHE A 386 13.87 8.73 36.73
N PHE A 387 14.46 9.76 37.34
CA PHE A 387 14.06 10.28 38.65
C PHE A 387 13.58 11.72 38.52
N CYS A 388 12.33 11.98 38.89
CA CYS A 388 11.75 13.32 38.87
C CYS A 388 11.00 13.54 40.18
N SER A 389 11.19 14.72 40.79
CA SER A 389 10.51 15.13 42.03
C SER A 389 10.57 14.09 43.15
N GLY A 390 11.71 13.40 43.30
CA GLY A 390 11.93 12.38 44.33
C GLY A 390 11.23 11.03 44.06
N LYS A 391 10.68 10.81 42.86
CA LYS A 391 10.07 9.54 42.43
C LYS A 391 10.85 8.93 41.27
N GLN A 392 11.06 7.62 41.32
CA GLN A 392 11.59 6.84 40.22
C GLN A 392 10.45 6.39 39.31
N PHE A 393 10.66 6.52 38.02
CA PHE A 393 9.73 6.03 36.99
C PHE A 393 10.46 4.96 36.14
N PRO A 394 9.76 3.89 35.74
CA PRO A 394 10.37 2.83 34.95
C PRO A 394 10.74 3.32 33.54
N PRO A 395 11.64 2.61 32.84
CA PRO A 395 11.87 2.82 31.41
C PRO A 395 10.55 2.77 30.64
N ARG A 396 10.37 3.68 29.67
CA ARG A 396 9.16 3.75 28.82
C ARG A 396 9.36 3.13 27.42
N CYS A 397 10.47 2.42 27.21
CA CYS A 397 10.74 1.75 25.93
C CYS A 397 9.83 0.56 25.69
N ARG A 398 9.62 0.24 24.41
CA ARG A 398 8.82 -0.91 23.97
C ARG A 398 9.59 -1.67 22.90
N ASP A 399 9.70 -2.98 23.05
CA ASP A 399 10.46 -3.85 22.15
C ASP A 399 9.51 -4.74 21.35
N PHE A 400 9.59 -4.70 20.02
CA PHE A 400 8.72 -5.49 19.15
C PHE A 400 9.16 -6.96 19.11
N GLN A 401 10.46 -7.25 19.20
CA GLN A 401 10.95 -8.63 19.16
C GLN A 401 10.76 -9.33 20.50
N THR A 402 11.05 -8.63 21.60
CA THR A 402 10.97 -9.18 22.94
C THR A 402 10.21 -8.26 23.90
N PRO A 403 8.87 -8.07 23.71
CA PRO A 403 8.05 -7.16 24.54
C PRO A 403 8.17 -7.40 26.05
N LYS A 404 8.39 -8.66 26.45
CA LYS A 404 8.53 -9.08 27.85
C LYS A 404 9.72 -8.44 28.57
N ASN A 405 10.74 -7.95 27.85
CA ASN A 405 11.88 -7.24 28.44
C ASN A 405 11.44 -5.97 29.19
N PHE A 406 10.35 -5.35 28.73
CA PHE A 406 9.77 -4.15 29.34
C PHE A 406 8.42 -4.43 30.04
N ASN A 407 8.17 -5.69 30.42
CA ASN A 407 6.91 -6.15 31.00
C ASN A 407 5.68 -5.85 30.13
N ASN A 408 5.83 -5.95 28.81
CA ASN A 408 4.71 -5.84 27.86
C ASN A 408 4.32 -7.22 27.30
N PRO A 409 3.03 -7.42 26.93
CA PRO A 409 2.55 -8.66 26.34
C PRO A 409 3.07 -8.86 24.92
N ASP A 410 3.51 -10.09 24.61
CA ASP A 410 3.79 -10.57 23.25
C ASP A 410 2.66 -11.47 22.69
N THR A 411 1.67 -11.76 23.53
CA THR A 411 0.56 -12.68 23.26
C THR A 411 -0.75 -12.03 23.69
N TYR A 412 -1.76 -12.08 22.83
CA TYR A 412 -3.09 -11.54 23.10
C TYR A 412 -3.70 -12.20 24.33
N LYS A 413 -4.06 -11.39 25.33
CA LYS A 413 -4.54 -11.84 26.66
C LYS A 413 -3.57 -12.76 27.42
N GLY A 414 -2.29 -12.69 27.07
CA GLY A 414 -1.21 -13.43 27.73
C GLY A 414 -0.66 -12.74 28.99
N ASN A 415 0.54 -13.14 29.38
CA ASN A 415 1.29 -12.51 30.46
C ASN A 415 1.51 -11.03 30.15
N PHE A 416 1.43 -10.21 31.20
CA PHE A 416 1.49 -8.75 31.12
C PHE A 416 0.32 -8.07 30.40
N TRP A 417 -0.68 -8.81 29.89
CA TRP A 417 -1.90 -8.21 29.38
C TRP A 417 -2.67 -7.51 30.50
N GLN A 418 -3.11 -6.29 30.24
CA GLN A 418 -3.91 -5.51 31.18
C GLN A 418 -5.40 -5.60 30.83
N SER A 419 -6.22 -6.05 31.78
CA SER A 419 -7.69 -6.16 31.63
C SER A 419 -8.46 -5.05 32.36
N SER A 420 -7.78 -4.25 33.17
CA SER A 420 -8.32 -3.12 33.94
C SER A 420 -7.22 -2.08 34.13
N SER A 421 -7.57 -0.80 34.18
CA SER A 421 -6.59 0.30 34.20
C SER A 421 -5.58 0.19 33.06
N ILE A 422 -6.11 -0.06 31.84
CA ILE A 422 -5.30 -0.35 30.66
C ILE A 422 -4.48 0.89 30.31
N ASP A 423 -3.17 0.71 30.25
CA ASP A 423 -2.26 1.55 29.52
C ASP A 423 -2.26 1.09 28.05
N PRO A 424 -2.77 1.90 27.11
CA PRO A 424 -2.82 1.54 25.70
C PRO A 424 -1.45 1.12 25.14
N HIS A 425 -0.35 1.75 25.60
CA HIS A 425 1.02 1.45 25.15
C HIS A 425 1.43 0.01 25.47
N ASN A 426 0.92 -0.54 26.58
CA ASN A 426 1.24 -1.90 27.00
C ASN A 426 0.59 -2.94 26.08
N ASN A 427 -0.74 -2.92 25.95
CA ASN A 427 -1.43 -3.95 25.18
C ASN A 427 -1.15 -3.85 23.67
N GLY A 428 -0.78 -2.66 23.15
CA GLY A 428 -0.36 -2.46 21.76
C GLY A 428 0.86 -3.29 21.36
N CYS A 429 1.70 -3.70 22.33
CA CYS A 429 2.90 -4.49 22.07
C CYS A 429 2.62 -5.87 21.43
N VAL A 430 1.39 -6.40 21.55
CA VAL A 430 0.98 -7.62 20.85
C VAL A 430 1.00 -7.42 19.32
N GLN A 431 0.51 -6.28 18.83
CA GLN A 431 0.56 -5.96 17.41
C GLN A 431 1.98 -5.53 16.98
N ASN A 432 2.75 -4.88 17.85
CA ASN A 432 4.18 -4.62 17.60
C ASN A 432 4.93 -5.94 17.35
N ARG A 433 4.70 -6.96 18.19
CA ARG A 433 5.24 -8.31 18.01
C ARG A 433 4.80 -8.96 16.71
N TRP A 434 3.52 -8.86 16.37
CA TRP A 434 2.99 -9.31 15.08
C TRP A 434 3.72 -8.67 13.91
N PHE A 435 3.95 -7.35 13.95
CA PHE A 435 4.57 -6.60 12.86
C PHE A 435 6.04 -6.98 12.67
N ALA A 436 6.81 -7.15 13.77
CA ALA A 436 8.19 -7.63 13.69
C ALA A 436 8.29 -9.05 13.11
N LEU A 437 7.41 -9.97 13.53
CA LEU A 437 7.34 -11.31 12.96
C LEU A 437 6.98 -11.30 11.47
N LEU A 438 6.06 -10.42 11.06
CA LEU A 438 5.69 -10.27 9.65
C LEU A 438 6.88 -9.76 8.82
N CYS A 439 7.64 -8.80 9.35
CA CYS A 439 8.80 -8.23 8.66
C CYS A 439 9.96 -9.23 8.53
N ASP A 440 10.41 -9.76 9.67
CA ASP A 440 11.65 -10.54 9.76
C ASP A 440 11.43 -12.05 9.64
N GLY A 441 10.20 -12.52 9.81
CA GLY A 441 9.89 -13.93 9.98
C GLY A 441 10.30 -14.45 11.35
N GLY A 442 10.08 -15.74 11.58
CA GLY A 442 10.52 -16.39 12.80
C GLY A 442 9.86 -17.73 13.02
N THR A 443 10.57 -18.61 13.73
CA THR A 443 10.08 -19.91 14.17
C THR A 443 10.22 -20.04 15.67
N GLY A 444 9.27 -20.66 16.34
CA GLY A 444 9.38 -20.91 17.77
C GLY A 444 8.13 -21.55 18.35
N THR A 445 8.00 -21.47 19.67
CA THR A 445 6.79 -21.88 20.39
C THR A 445 6.31 -20.68 21.18
N ASN A 446 5.04 -20.30 21.00
CA ASN A 446 4.40 -19.42 21.94
C ASN A 446 4.17 -20.23 23.22
N THR A 447 4.97 -19.96 24.25
CA THR A 447 4.99 -20.73 25.50
C THR A 447 3.70 -20.64 26.28
N GLU A 448 2.91 -19.59 26.07
CA GLU A 448 1.64 -19.37 26.78
C GLU A 448 0.49 -20.09 26.09
N LEU A 449 0.57 -20.26 24.77
CA LEU A 449 -0.40 -21.04 23.98
C LEU A 449 0.01 -22.51 23.81
N GLY A 450 1.24 -22.87 24.20
CA GLY A 450 1.83 -24.20 23.96
C GLY A 450 1.96 -24.56 22.47
N SER A 451 1.89 -23.57 21.57
CA SER A 451 1.73 -23.77 20.13
C SER A 451 2.98 -23.35 19.37
N ALA A 452 3.49 -24.23 18.50
CA ALA A 452 4.59 -23.90 17.60
C ALA A 452 4.10 -22.96 16.49
N TYR A 453 4.94 -22.01 16.08
CA TYR A 453 4.69 -21.12 14.96
C TYR A 453 5.88 -21.09 14.00
N ASN A 454 5.57 -20.86 12.73
CA ASN A 454 6.53 -20.59 11.67
C ASN A 454 5.95 -19.47 10.79
N VAL A 455 6.63 -18.33 10.76
CA VAL A 455 6.26 -17.16 9.98
C VAL A 455 7.36 -16.91 8.96
N ALA A 456 7.02 -16.94 7.68
CA ALA A 456 7.93 -16.48 6.63
C ALA A 456 7.94 -14.95 6.60
N GLY A 457 9.11 -14.33 6.77
CA GLY A 457 9.23 -12.88 6.72
C GLY A 457 9.00 -12.35 5.31
N ILE A 458 8.14 -11.33 5.18
CA ILE A 458 7.83 -10.70 3.88
C ILE A 458 8.62 -9.41 3.65
N GLY A 459 9.44 -9.01 4.63
CA GLY A 459 10.22 -7.78 4.60
C GLY A 459 9.41 -6.54 4.95
N ARG A 460 10.12 -5.54 5.49
CA ARG A 460 9.54 -4.27 6.00
C ARG A 460 8.72 -3.50 4.98
N VAL A 461 9.15 -3.48 3.71
CA VAL A 461 8.44 -2.72 2.66
C VAL A 461 7.03 -3.26 2.45
N LYS A 462 6.87 -4.59 2.32
CA LYS A 462 5.55 -5.22 2.14
C LYS A 462 4.72 -5.12 3.41
N ALA A 463 5.31 -5.43 4.56
CA ALA A 463 4.64 -5.37 5.86
C ALA A 463 4.12 -3.97 6.19
N ARG A 464 4.93 -2.92 6.00
CA ARG A 464 4.53 -1.52 6.16
C ARG A 464 3.36 -1.15 5.26
N ASN A 465 3.38 -1.55 3.99
CA ASN A 465 2.29 -1.23 3.05
C ASN A 465 0.98 -1.91 3.48
N ILE A 466 1.06 -3.15 3.97
CA ILE A 466 -0.08 -3.86 4.57
C ILE A 466 -0.58 -3.12 5.81
N ALA A 467 0.30 -2.74 6.75
CA ALA A 467 -0.09 -2.01 7.96
C ALA A 467 -0.75 -0.66 7.62
N TYR A 468 -0.22 0.09 6.65
CA TYR A 468 -0.76 1.38 6.24
C TYR A 468 -2.13 1.24 5.57
N ARG A 469 -2.29 0.25 4.68
CA ARG A 469 -3.60 -0.04 4.08
C ARG A 469 -4.61 -0.53 5.12
N THR A 470 -4.19 -1.37 6.06
CA THR A 470 -5.01 -1.82 7.20
C THR A 470 -5.57 -0.62 7.95
N LEU A 471 -4.68 0.26 8.42
CA LEU A 471 -5.06 1.46 9.17
C LEU A 471 -5.97 2.38 8.36
N THR A 472 -5.67 2.64 7.10
CA THR A 472 -6.35 3.72 6.35
C THR A 472 -7.60 3.30 5.61
N GLN A 473 -7.79 2.00 5.33
CA GLN A 473 -8.90 1.51 4.49
C GLN A 473 -9.88 0.59 5.22
N TYR A 474 -9.45 -0.12 6.27
CA TYR A 474 -10.26 -1.18 6.90
C TYR A 474 -10.69 -0.86 8.33
N LEU A 475 -9.87 -0.16 9.10
CA LEU A 475 -10.16 0.09 10.51
C LEU A 475 -11.07 1.30 10.70
N THR A 476 -11.80 1.28 11.81
CA THR A 476 -12.74 2.32 12.24
C THR A 476 -12.51 2.66 13.71
N ALA A 477 -13.19 3.68 14.22
CA ALA A 477 -12.94 4.19 15.56
C ALA A 477 -13.08 3.17 16.71
N ASN A 478 -13.86 2.09 16.54
CA ASN A 478 -14.04 1.07 17.57
C ASN A 478 -13.36 -0.26 17.24
N SER A 479 -12.49 -0.30 16.24
CA SER A 479 -11.82 -1.53 15.83
C SER A 479 -10.96 -2.11 16.96
N GLY A 480 -11.04 -3.42 17.18
CA GLY A 480 -10.20 -4.19 18.10
C GLY A 480 -9.22 -5.12 17.36
N PHE A 481 -8.49 -5.94 18.10
CA PHE A 481 -7.44 -6.80 17.54
C PHE A 481 -7.97 -7.80 16.48
N ALA A 482 -9.20 -8.27 16.63
CA ALA A 482 -9.85 -9.12 15.63
C ALA A 482 -10.10 -8.38 14.30
N ASP A 483 -10.45 -7.09 14.36
CA ASP A 483 -10.64 -6.24 13.18
C ASP A 483 -9.30 -5.91 12.52
N ALA A 484 -8.26 -5.59 13.32
CA ALA A 484 -6.90 -5.40 12.83
C ALA A 484 -6.38 -6.63 12.09
N ARG A 485 -6.64 -7.82 12.64
CA ARG A 485 -6.35 -9.08 11.98
C ARG A 485 -7.05 -9.21 10.64
N ALA A 486 -8.38 -9.11 10.61
CA ALA A 486 -9.17 -9.25 9.39
C ALA A 486 -8.75 -8.22 8.32
N GLY A 487 -8.66 -6.94 8.72
CA GLY A 487 -8.27 -5.86 7.83
C GLY A 487 -6.86 -6.02 7.26
N SER A 488 -5.91 -6.58 8.02
CA SER A 488 -4.56 -6.86 7.51
C SER A 488 -4.49 -8.02 6.51
N ILE A 489 -5.35 -9.02 6.67
CA ILE A 489 -5.48 -10.12 5.71
C ILE A 489 -6.10 -9.61 4.40
N ASP A 490 -7.17 -8.83 4.50
CA ASP A 490 -7.80 -8.20 3.33
C ASP A 490 -6.84 -7.22 2.63
N ALA A 491 -6.08 -6.43 3.40
CA ALA A 491 -5.05 -5.55 2.86
C ALA A 491 -3.95 -6.30 2.11
N ALA A 492 -3.50 -7.46 2.61
CA ALA A 492 -2.54 -8.31 1.91
C ALA A 492 -3.15 -8.93 0.64
N SER A 493 -4.41 -9.38 0.70
CA SER A 493 -5.13 -9.92 -0.45
C SER A 493 -5.29 -8.89 -1.57
N ASP A 494 -5.59 -7.64 -1.24
CA ASP A 494 -5.70 -6.55 -2.21
C ASP A 494 -4.37 -6.22 -2.90
N LEU A 495 -3.26 -6.29 -2.16
CA LEU A 495 -1.93 -5.92 -2.66
C LEU A 495 -1.23 -7.05 -3.43
N PHE A 496 -1.49 -8.31 -3.05
CA PHE A 496 -0.70 -9.46 -3.52
C PHE A 496 -1.56 -10.64 -4.04
N GLY A 497 -2.87 -10.61 -3.84
CA GLY A 497 -3.82 -11.70 -4.18
C GLY A 497 -4.14 -12.60 -2.99
N GLY A 498 -5.34 -13.18 -2.97
CA GLY A 498 -5.85 -13.96 -1.82
C GLY A 498 -5.06 -15.22 -1.48
N ASP A 499 -4.46 -15.87 -2.49
CA ASP A 499 -3.65 -17.10 -2.32
C ASP A 499 -2.13 -16.80 -2.23
N SER A 500 -1.75 -15.54 -1.94
CA SER A 500 -0.35 -15.13 -1.91
C SER A 500 0.39 -15.57 -0.63
N PRO A 501 1.72 -15.77 -0.71
CA PRO A 501 2.55 -16.00 0.48
C PRO A 501 2.42 -14.88 1.53
N GLU A 502 2.14 -13.65 1.11
CA GLU A 502 1.94 -12.52 2.01
C GLU A 502 0.69 -12.67 2.89
N VAL A 503 -0.42 -13.13 2.31
CA VAL A 503 -1.65 -13.41 3.07
C VAL A 503 -1.41 -14.53 4.09
N GLU A 504 -0.67 -15.56 3.70
CA GLU A 504 -0.27 -16.65 4.59
C GLU A 504 0.60 -16.14 5.75
N SER A 505 1.63 -15.33 5.46
CA SER A 505 2.51 -14.77 6.49
C SER A 505 1.79 -13.83 7.46
N VAL A 506 0.88 -12.97 6.98
CA VAL A 506 0.04 -12.12 7.84
C VAL A 506 -0.79 -12.98 8.81
N THR A 507 -1.40 -14.04 8.28
CA THR A 507 -2.23 -14.97 9.05
C THR A 507 -1.41 -15.72 10.10
N ASN A 508 -0.25 -16.25 9.71
CA ASN A 508 0.64 -16.99 10.59
C ASN A 508 1.23 -16.10 11.69
N ALA A 509 1.56 -14.84 11.38
CA ALA A 509 2.02 -13.88 12.39
C ALA A 509 0.93 -13.59 13.44
N TRP A 510 -0.33 -13.41 13.03
CA TRP A 510 -1.43 -13.18 14.00
C TRP A 510 -1.67 -14.41 14.87
N CYS A 511 -1.55 -15.60 14.27
CA CYS A 511 -1.56 -16.86 15.01
C CYS A 511 -0.45 -16.94 16.07
N ALA A 512 0.78 -16.54 15.72
CA ALA A 512 1.92 -16.58 16.62
C ALA A 512 1.73 -15.74 17.90
N VAL A 513 0.94 -14.66 17.81
CA VAL A 513 0.60 -13.77 18.94
C VAL A 513 -0.77 -14.07 19.57
N GLY A 514 -1.38 -15.21 19.29
CA GLY A 514 -2.62 -15.66 19.96
C GLY A 514 -3.93 -15.20 19.34
N LEU A 515 -3.89 -14.69 18.11
CA LEU A 515 -5.06 -14.29 17.32
C LEU A 515 -5.15 -15.14 16.05
N CYS A 516 -5.25 -16.46 16.22
CA CYS A 516 -5.52 -17.36 15.11
C CYS A 516 -6.95 -17.16 14.57
N PRO A 517 -7.20 -17.52 13.30
CA PRO A 517 -8.54 -17.41 12.71
C PRO A 517 -9.65 -18.17 13.44
N TYR A 518 -9.35 -19.05 14.40
CA TYR A 518 -10.37 -19.79 15.15
C TYR A 518 -9.77 -20.57 16.35
N VAL A 519 -10.55 -20.75 17.42
CA VAL A 519 -10.28 -21.69 18.51
C VAL A 519 -10.99 -23.01 18.20
N ILE A 520 -10.25 -24.10 18.05
CA ILE A 520 -10.81 -25.46 17.92
C ILE A 520 -11.65 -25.75 19.19
N PRO A 521 -12.96 -26.04 19.09
CA PRO A 521 -13.77 -26.41 20.25
C PRO A 521 -13.25 -27.71 20.86
N THR A 522 -13.02 -27.72 22.17
CA THR A 522 -12.35 -28.82 22.89
C THR A 522 -13.28 -29.98 23.28
N GLN A 523 -14.56 -29.95 22.92
CA GLN A 523 -15.53 -31.02 23.21
C GLN A 523 -16.29 -31.44 21.95
N ALA A 524 -16.37 -32.74 21.71
CA ALA A 524 -17.16 -33.35 20.65
C ALA A 524 -18.53 -33.79 21.19
N ASP A 525 -19.62 -33.52 20.46
CA ASP A 525 -20.88 -34.24 20.65
C ASP A 525 -20.76 -35.64 20.03
N ILE A 526 -21.28 -36.65 20.75
CA ILE A 526 -21.33 -38.05 20.32
C ILE A 526 -22.75 -38.35 19.84
N PHE A 527 -22.91 -38.78 18.59
CA PHE A 527 -24.18 -39.30 18.06
C PHE A 527 -24.47 -40.68 18.67
N ASP A 528 -25.13 -40.73 19.82
CA ASP A 528 -25.32 -42.00 20.53
C ASP A 528 -26.49 -42.87 20.03
N LEU A 529 -27.36 -42.44 19.09
CA LEU A 529 -28.43 -43.31 18.55
C LEU A 529 -28.84 -43.01 17.09
N PRO A 530 -29.14 -44.04 16.27
CA PRO A 530 -29.75 -43.86 14.94
C PRO A 530 -31.12 -43.18 15.04
N GLY A 531 -31.26 -41.98 14.43
CA GLY A 531 -32.52 -41.24 14.36
C GLY A 531 -32.74 -40.18 15.45
N GLY A 532 -31.73 -39.87 16.28
CA GLY A 532 -31.79 -38.72 17.20
C GLY A 532 -31.71 -37.39 16.45
N ASN A 533 -32.60 -36.45 16.78
CA ASN A 533 -32.54 -35.05 16.34
C ASN A 533 -31.41 -34.32 17.08
N PRO A 534 -30.36 -33.81 16.41
CA PRO A 534 -29.35 -33.01 17.06
C PRO A 534 -29.90 -31.59 17.28
N ASN A 535 -30.55 -31.42 18.43
CA ASN A 535 -30.59 -30.20 19.25
C ASN A 535 -31.71 -29.16 19.00
N PRO A 536 -32.28 -28.59 20.09
CA PRO A 536 -32.90 -27.26 20.04
C PRO A 536 -32.26 -26.18 20.93
N ALA A 537 -31.20 -26.43 21.73
CA ALA A 537 -30.73 -25.43 22.71
C ALA A 537 -29.27 -25.56 23.23
N SER A 538 -28.25 -25.72 22.37
CA SER A 538 -26.83 -25.60 22.82
C SER A 538 -26.01 -24.68 21.91
N PRO A 539 -25.28 -23.68 22.45
CA PRO A 539 -24.48 -22.73 21.68
C PRO A 539 -23.09 -23.25 21.25
N ASN A 540 -22.77 -24.53 21.48
CA ASN A 540 -21.45 -25.13 21.18
C ASN A 540 -21.59 -26.51 20.48
N ASN A 541 -22.04 -26.56 19.23
CA ASN A 541 -22.18 -27.79 18.42
C ASN A 541 -20.92 -28.09 17.59
N ASN A 542 -20.04 -28.96 18.09
CA ASN A 542 -19.04 -29.64 17.27
C ASN A 542 -19.45 -31.11 17.09
N ASN A 543 -19.94 -31.44 15.90
CA ASN A 543 -20.28 -32.81 15.55
C ASN A 543 -19.00 -33.55 15.15
N SER A 544 -18.51 -34.48 16.00
CA SER A 544 -17.41 -35.39 15.63
C SER A 544 -17.96 -36.78 15.32
N LEU A 545 -17.66 -37.29 14.12
CA LEU A 545 -18.00 -38.65 13.70
C LEU A 545 -16.79 -39.57 13.89
N ALA A 546 -16.46 -39.89 15.14
CA ALA A 546 -15.47 -40.91 15.44
C ALA A 546 -16.09 -42.31 15.20
N GLY A 547 -15.70 -42.98 14.11
CA GLY A 547 -16.00 -44.40 13.90
C GLY A 547 -17.33 -44.75 13.22
N ALA A 548 -17.94 -43.84 12.46
CA ALA A 548 -19.13 -44.17 11.66
C ALA A 548 -18.81 -45.26 10.63
N THR A 549 -19.33 -46.46 10.86
CA THR A 549 -19.31 -47.55 9.86
C THR A 549 -20.29 -47.16 8.75
N PRO A 550 -19.92 -47.24 7.46
CA PRO A 550 -20.82 -46.83 6.36
C PRO A 550 -22.20 -47.49 6.50
N ILE A 551 -23.25 -46.68 6.67
CA ILE A 551 -24.62 -47.19 6.69
C ILE A 551 -25.06 -47.44 5.26
N GLY A 552 -24.82 -48.66 4.77
CA GLY A 552 -25.53 -49.23 3.62
C GLY A 552 -25.08 -48.78 2.22
N GLN A 553 -25.50 -49.57 1.23
CA GLN A 553 -25.33 -49.27 -0.19
C GLN A 553 -26.41 -48.29 -0.64
N GLY A 554 -26.02 -47.05 -0.93
CA GLY A 554 -26.87 -46.06 -1.59
C GLY A 554 -26.42 -45.81 -3.04
N THR A 555 -27.37 -45.68 -3.97
CA THR A 555 -27.12 -45.16 -5.32
C THR A 555 -27.26 -43.64 -5.31
N PHE A 556 -26.16 -42.93 -5.54
CA PHE A 556 -26.18 -41.50 -5.82
C PHE A 556 -26.54 -41.26 -7.30
N SER A 557 -27.61 -40.51 -7.59
CA SER A 557 -28.03 -40.18 -8.96
C SER A 557 -27.50 -38.81 -9.41
N ARG A 558 -26.59 -38.84 -10.40
CA ARG A 558 -26.19 -37.81 -11.40
C ARG A 558 -26.04 -36.34 -10.93
N PHE A 559 -24.80 -35.86 -10.84
CA PHE A 559 -24.49 -34.46 -11.18
C PHE A 559 -24.28 -34.32 -12.69
N SER A 560 -24.95 -33.33 -13.28
CA SER A 560 -24.67 -32.85 -14.63
C SER A 560 -24.31 -31.37 -14.53
N VAL A 561 -23.03 -31.06 -14.29
CA VAL A 561 -22.50 -29.72 -14.61
C VAL A 561 -21.80 -29.85 -15.96
N VAL A 562 -22.51 -29.45 -17.00
CA VAL A 562 -22.02 -29.46 -18.39
C VAL A 562 -21.15 -28.22 -18.60
N ARG A 563 -19.83 -28.35 -18.42
CA ARG A 563 -18.83 -27.60 -19.20
C ARG A 563 -17.61 -28.51 -19.46
N ALA A 564 -17.39 -28.79 -20.74
CA ALA A 564 -16.21 -29.39 -21.36
C ALA A 564 -15.67 -30.73 -20.77
N ASN A 565 -16.15 -31.85 -21.32
CA ASN A 565 -15.45 -33.14 -21.45
C ASN A 565 -14.91 -33.87 -20.19
N GLN A 566 -15.41 -33.60 -18.98
CA GLN A 566 -15.15 -34.45 -17.82
C GLN A 566 -16.39 -35.27 -17.44
N TYR A 567 -16.43 -36.53 -17.87
CA TYR A 567 -17.27 -37.53 -17.22
C TYR A 567 -16.65 -37.84 -15.86
N LEU A 568 -17.09 -37.14 -14.82
CA LEU A 568 -17.01 -37.67 -13.46
C LEU A 568 -18.06 -38.80 -13.36
N TRP A 569 -18.04 -39.63 -12.32
CA TRP A 569 -19.05 -40.68 -12.06
C TRP A 569 -18.93 -41.98 -12.89
N SER A 570 -18.26 -42.99 -12.31
CA SER A 570 -18.62 -44.39 -12.56
C SER A 570 -19.88 -44.72 -11.75
N SER A 571 -20.92 -45.27 -12.37
CA SER A 571 -22.08 -45.84 -11.67
C SER A 571 -21.68 -47.04 -10.82
N GLY A 572 -21.91 -46.99 -9.50
CA GLY A 572 -21.73 -48.12 -8.59
C GLY A 572 -22.04 -47.77 -7.12
N PRO A 573 -22.40 -48.76 -6.29
CA PRO A 573 -22.63 -48.55 -4.85
C PRO A 573 -21.34 -48.10 -4.17
N ARG A 574 -21.38 -46.98 -3.43
CA ARG A 574 -20.25 -46.46 -2.65
C ARG A 574 -20.68 -46.18 -1.20
N PRO A 575 -19.75 -46.24 -0.25
CA PRO A 575 -20.02 -45.86 1.13
C PRO A 575 -20.32 -44.36 1.20
N THR A 576 -21.55 -44.03 1.58
CA THR A 576 -22.02 -42.66 1.79
C THR A 576 -22.48 -42.53 3.23
N LEU A 577 -22.09 -41.45 3.90
CA LEU A 577 -22.67 -41.08 5.18
C LEU A 577 -23.84 -40.13 4.91
N ASN A 578 -25.03 -40.53 5.34
CA ASN A 578 -26.24 -39.70 5.27
C ASN A 578 -26.59 -39.23 6.68
N ILE A 579 -26.64 -37.91 6.88
CA ILE A 579 -27.08 -37.27 8.11
C ILE A 579 -28.38 -36.52 7.79
N PRO A 580 -29.55 -37.11 8.06
CA PRO A 580 -30.82 -36.48 7.75
C PRO A 580 -31.23 -35.48 8.83
N ASN A 581 -32.15 -34.58 8.50
CA ASN A 581 -32.87 -33.71 9.44
C ASN A 581 -32.00 -32.73 10.24
N LEU A 582 -30.93 -32.19 9.66
CA LEU A 582 -30.17 -31.09 10.26
C LEU A 582 -30.97 -29.79 10.13
N SER A 583 -30.83 -28.88 11.09
CA SER A 583 -31.51 -27.59 11.06
C SER A 583 -30.68 -26.49 11.72
N ILE A 584 -30.62 -25.33 11.06
CA ILE A 584 -30.06 -24.08 11.58
C ILE A 584 -31.25 -23.19 11.96
N TYR A 585 -31.30 -22.74 13.21
CA TYR A 585 -32.39 -21.89 13.73
C TYR A 585 -32.04 -20.39 13.65
N PRO A 586 -33.02 -19.48 13.72
CA PRO A 586 -32.80 -18.09 13.31
C PRO A 586 -32.24 -17.26 14.47
N ALA A 587 -30.91 -17.29 14.64
CA ALA A 587 -30.05 -16.19 15.12
C ALA A 587 -28.60 -16.69 15.30
N ASN A 588 -27.70 -16.35 14.36
CA ASN A 588 -26.25 -16.62 14.42
C ASN A 588 -25.86 -18.10 14.63
N ASP A 589 -26.76 -19.01 14.29
CA ASP A 589 -26.55 -20.45 14.43
C ASP A 589 -25.70 -20.96 13.26
N VAL A 590 -24.74 -21.82 13.57
CA VAL A 590 -23.70 -22.32 12.67
C VAL A 590 -23.45 -23.77 13.02
N ASP A 591 -23.40 -24.66 12.03
CA ASP A 591 -23.01 -26.05 12.26
C ASP A 591 -21.53 -26.25 11.91
N TYR A 592 -20.76 -26.82 12.82
CA TYR A 592 -19.38 -27.26 12.58
C TYR A 592 -19.28 -28.78 12.56
N PHE A 593 -18.62 -29.31 11.52
CA PHE A 593 -18.31 -30.74 11.40
C PHE A 593 -16.80 -30.94 11.39
N ASN A 594 -16.29 -31.62 12.41
CA ASN A 594 -14.89 -32.06 12.42
C ASN A 594 -14.78 -33.43 11.74
N ILE A 595 -14.11 -33.46 10.59
CA ILE A 595 -14.00 -34.66 9.75
C ILE A 595 -12.56 -35.18 9.85
N ALA A 596 -12.40 -36.27 10.61
CA ALA A 596 -11.15 -36.98 10.77
C ALA A 596 -11.01 -38.12 9.75
N PHE A 597 -9.78 -38.31 9.25
CA PHE A 597 -9.51 -39.26 8.16
C PHE A 597 -9.09 -40.62 8.72
N PRO A 598 -9.67 -41.74 8.22
CA PRO A 598 -8.97 -43.02 8.31
C PRO A 598 -7.74 -43.00 7.40
N GLN A 599 -6.64 -43.61 7.84
CA GLN A 599 -5.45 -43.81 7.02
C GLN A 599 -5.83 -44.59 5.75
N VAL A 600 -5.88 -43.90 4.60
CA VAL A 600 -6.01 -44.56 3.29
C VAL A 600 -4.60 -44.66 2.71
N ASN A 601 -3.91 -45.76 3.02
CA ASN A 601 -2.69 -46.16 2.33
C ASN A 601 -3.08 -46.67 0.92
N ALA A 602 -3.50 -45.77 0.04
CA ALA A 602 -3.79 -46.15 -1.34
C ALA A 602 -2.47 -46.52 -2.04
N LEU A 603 -2.34 -47.83 -2.33
CA LEU A 603 -1.55 -48.48 -3.37
C LEU A 603 -0.74 -47.51 -4.25
N GLY A 604 0.53 -47.28 -3.89
CA GLY A 604 1.44 -46.27 -4.43
C GLY A 604 1.20 -45.77 -5.86
N GLY A 605 0.99 -44.46 -6.02
CA GLY A 605 1.10 -43.79 -7.32
C GLY A 605 0.56 -42.35 -7.36
N ARG A 606 1.29 -41.44 -8.03
CA ARG A 606 1.02 -39.99 -8.20
C ARG A 606 -0.23 -39.64 -9.05
N CYS A 607 -1.10 -40.61 -9.35
CA CYS A 607 -2.18 -40.48 -10.34
C CYS A 607 -3.60 -40.39 -9.74
N PHE A 608 -3.73 -40.53 -8.41
CA PHE A 608 -5.00 -40.45 -7.71
C PHE A 608 -4.95 -39.30 -6.69
N SER A 609 -6.04 -38.53 -6.60
CA SER A 609 -6.32 -37.67 -5.44
C SER A 609 -7.55 -38.23 -4.71
N SER A 610 -7.55 -38.13 -3.38
CA SER A 610 -8.75 -38.43 -2.59
C SER A 610 -9.52 -37.14 -2.33
N GLY A 611 -10.80 -37.27 -2.01
CA GLY A 611 -11.63 -36.13 -1.70
C GLY A 611 -12.98 -36.51 -1.13
N PHE A 612 -13.71 -35.49 -0.70
CA PHE A 612 -15.07 -35.63 -0.19
C PHE A 612 -16.01 -34.77 -1.01
N ALA A 613 -17.13 -35.35 -1.41
CA ALA A 613 -18.25 -34.62 -1.95
C ALA A 613 -19.29 -34.45 -0.86
N PHE A 614 -19.84 -33.25 -0.76
CA PHE A 614 -20.85 -32.86 0.20
C PHE A 614 -22.09 -32.43 -0.57
N ASP A 615 -23.24 -32.98 -0.23
CA ASP A 615 -24.54 -32.58 -0.76
C ASP A 615 -25.48 -32.25 0.40
N PHE A 616 -26.02 -31.04 0.36
CA PHE A 616 -26.83 -30.49 1.44
C PHE A 616 -28.34 -30.63 1.19
N GLY A 617 -28.73 -31.05 -0.03
CA GLY A 617 -30.12 -31.09 -0.50
C GLY A 617 -30.83 -29.73 -0.62
N THR A 618 -30.24 -28.66 -0.09
CA THR A 618 -30.74 -27.28 -0.09
C THR A 618 -29.57 -26.31 -0.19
N LYS A 619 -29.84 -25.03 -0.41
CA LYS A 619 -28.83 -23.99 -0.49
C LYS A 619 -28.28 -23.63 0.90
N VAL A 620 -26.96 -23.67 1.02
CA VAL A 620 -26.19 -23.33 2.22
C VAL A 620 -25.01 -22.43 1.86
N ASN A 621 -24.46 -21.75 2.85
CA ASN A 621 -23.10 -21.21 2.80
C ASN A 621 -22.18 -22.20 3.54
N ALA A 622 -20.98 -22.45 3.01
CA ALA A 622 -20.04 -23.40 3.58
C ALA A 622 -18.59 -22.86 3.58
N ARG A 623 -17.83 -23.11 4.64
CA ARG A 623 -16.38 -22.84 4.70
C ARG A 623 -15.61 -24.07 5.16
N VAL A 624 -14.47 -24.32 4.53
CA VAL A 624 -13.61 -25.48 4.81
C VAL A 624 -12.33 -24.99 5.46
N PHE A 625 -12.05 -25.48 6.66
CA PHE A 625 -10.87 -25.15 7.43
C PHE A 625 -9.89 -26.32 7.43
N VAL A 626 -8.60 -26.02 7.27
CA VAL A 626 -7.48 -26.95 7.48
C VAL A 626 -6.53 -26.24 8.43
N ASN A 627 -6.18 -26.86 9.57
CA ASN A 627 -5.36 -26.24 10.63
C ASN A 627 -5.87 -24.86 11.12
N GLY A 628 -7.20 -24.70 11.18
CA GLY A 628 -7.82 -23.44 11.62
C GLY A 628 -7.83 -22.32 10.57
N VAL A 629 -7.30 -22.54 9.37
CA VAL A 629 -7.31 -21.58 8.25
C VAL A 629 -8.40 -21.96 7.24
N VAL A 630 -9.19 -21.00 6.78
CA VAL A 630 -10.15 -21.20 5.69
C VAL A 630 -9.39 -21.45 4.39
N THR A 631 -9.54 -22.64 3.83
CA THR A 631 -8.91 -23.03 2.55
C THR A 631 -9.87 -22.91 1.37
N GLN A 632 -11.18 -23.01 1.61
CA GLN A 632 -12.21 -22.89 0.58
C GLN A 632 -13.52 -22.33 1.18
N ALA A 633 -14.24 -21.51 0.42
CA ALA A 633 -15.54 -20.98 0.80
C ALA A 633 -16.55 -21.09 -0.35
N TYR A 634 -17.79 -21.43 -0.03
CA TYR A 634 -18.87 -21.63 -0.99
C TYR A 634 -20.09 -20.86 -0.51
N ALA A 635 -20.61 -19.96 -1.33
CA ALA A 635 -21.83 -19.21 -1.05
C ALA A 635 -23.00 -19.76 -1.85
N ASN A 636 -24.18 -19.86 -1.22
CA ASN A 636 -25.43 -20.28 -1.87
C ASN A 636 -25.26 -21.57 -2.72
N THR A 637 -24.56 -22.54 -2.15
CA THR A 637 -24.29 -23.82 -2.79
C THR A 637 -25.22 -24.90 -2.26
N SER A 638 -25.64 -25.83 -3.10
CA SER A 638 -26.35 -27.03 -2.65
C SER A 638 -25.42 -28.21 -2.42
N SER A 639 -24.18 -28.09 -2.87
CA SER A 639 -23.22 -29.18 -2.92
C SER A 639 -21.86 -28.67 -3.35
N PHE A 640 -20.79 -29.27 -2.86
CA PHE A 640 -19.45 -29.03 -3.37
C PHE A 640 -18.60 -30.27 -3.15
N TRP A 641 -17.38 -30.23 -3.65
CA TRP A 641 -16.40 -31.27 -3.38
C TRP A 641 -15.05 -30.63 -3.08
N ILE A 642 -14.26 -31.33 -2.28
CA ILE A 642 -12.90 -30.94 -1.95
C ILE A 642 -11.96 -32.07 -2.35
N SER A 643 -10.81 -31.74 -2.92
CA SER A 643 -9.70 -32.68 -3.07
C SER A 643 -8.70 -32.46 -1.95
N LEU A 644 -8.15 -33.54 -1.43
CA LEU A 644 -7.08 -33.52 -0.46
C LEU A 644 -5.76 -33.84 -1.18
N GLY A 645 -4.74 -33.04 -0.92
CA GLY A 645 -3.39 -33.28 -1.43
C GLY A 645 -2.75 -34.49 -0.75
N ALA A 646 -1.72 -35.09 -1.38
CA ALA A 646 -1.05 -36.30 -0.89
C ALA A 646 -0.35 -36.16 0.48
N ALA A 647 -0.28 -34.94 1.05
CA ALA A 647 0.41 -34.62 2.30
C ALA A 647 -0.54 -34.17 3.45
N GLN A 648 -1.85 -34.09 3.24
CA GLN A 648 -2.79 -33.63 4.28
C GLN A 648 -3.13 -34.77 5.24
N GLN A 649 -2.45 -34.79 6.40
CA GLN A 649 -2.72 -35.70 7.52
C GLN A 649 -3.66 -35.12 8.59
N GLN A 650 -4.15 -33.88 8.41
CA GLN A 650 -4.79 -33.10 9.46
C GLN A 650 -6.30 -33.02 9.27
N PRO A 651 -7.13 -33.10 10.35
CA PRO A 651 -8.58 -33.01 10.26
C PRO A 651 -9.03 -31.72 9.56
N ILE A 652 -10.12 -31.83 8.80
CA ILE A 652 -10.79 -30.67 8.21
C ILE A 652 -12.00 -30.31 9.06
N VAL A 653 -12.25 -29.01 9.20
CA VAL A 653 -13.49 -28.51 9.82
C VAL A 653 -14.36 -27.90 8.74
N LEU A 654 -15.61 -28.33 8.66
CA LEU A 654 -16.61 -27.77 7.75
C LEU A 654 -17.59 -26.93 8.55
N GLU A 655 -17.67 -25.64 8.25
CA GLU A 655 -18.65 -24.69 8.79
C GLU A 655 -19.81 -24.53 7.80
N ILE A 656 -21.05 -24.66 8.27
CA ILE A 656 -22.27 -24.49 7.48
C ILE A 656 -23.16 -23.40 8.09
N THR A 657 -23.61 -22.47 7.25
CA THR A 657 -24.55 -21.41 7.63
C THR A 657 -25.70 -21.28 6.65
N ALA A 658 -26.81 -20.68 7.09
CA ALA A 658 -27.91 -20.34 6.19
C ALA A 658 -27.47 -19.26 5.17
N PRO A 659 -27.94 -19.32 3.90
CA PRO A 659 -27.61 -18.32 2.87
C PRO A 659 -28.01 -16.89 3.26
N PHE A 660 -29.06 -16.74 4.07
CA PHE A 660 -29.58 -15.47 4.54
C PHE A 660 -29.58 -15.41 6.07
N PRO A 661 -29.10 -14.31 6.68
CA PRO A 661 -29.14 -14.12 8.13
C PRO A 661 -30.57 -14.23 8.68
N GLY A 662 -30.75 -15.00 9.76
CA GLY A 662 -32.05 -15.19 10.41
C GLY A 662 -33.01 -16.15 9.69
N GLN A 663 -32.55 -16.85 8.66
CA GLN A 663 -33.32 -17.92 8.01
C GLN A 663 -33.26 -19.20 8.86
N ILE A 664 -34.42 -19.81 9.11
CA ILE A 664 -34.48 -21.21 9.53
C ILE A 664 -34.17 -22.07 8.32
N LEU A 665 -33.12 -22.87 8.39
CA LEU A 665 -32.68 -23.73 7.30
C LEU A 665 -32.68 -25.18 7.76
N SER A 666 -33.61 -25.99 7.27
CA SER A 666 -33.53 -27.44 7.37
C SER A 666 -32.78 -28.01 6.17
N TYR A 667 -31.81 -28.87 6.43
CA TYR A 667 -30.95 -29.47 5.41
C TYR A 667 -30.61 -30.92 5.75
N LYS A 668 -30.04 -31.65 4.79
CA LYS A 668 -29.41 -32.95 5.01
C LYS A 668 -27.92 -32.80 4.78
N LEU A 669 -27.09 -33.70 5.28
CA LEU A 669 -25.69 -33.75 4.89
C LEU A 669 -25.35 -35.15 4.39
N ASP A 670 -25.19 -35.25 3.07
CA ASP A 670 -24.66 -36.44 2.42
C ASP A 670 -23.17 -36.25 2.16
N ILE A 671 -22.35 -37.13 2.72
CA ILE A 671 -20.89 -37.13 2.56
C ILE A 671 -20.48 -38.39 1.79
N ALA A 672 -19.84 -38.19 0.64
CA ALA A 672 -19.31 -39.25 -0.18
C ALA A 672 -17.79 -39.12 -0.32
N PHE A 673 -17.06 -40.14 0.14
CA PHE A 673 -15.64 -40.26 -0.16
C PHE A 673 -15.45 -40.68 -1.63
N PHE A 674 -14.51 -40.03 -2.32
CA PHE A 674 -14.13 -40.42 -3.67
C PHE A 674 -12.62 -40.44 -3.85
N LEU A 675 -12.21 -41.28 -4.80
CA LEU A 675 -10.90 -41.22 -5.44
C LEU A 675 -11.11 -40.62 -6.83
N HIS A 676 -10.36 -39.56 -7.13
CA HIS A 676 -10.36 -38.85 -8.40
C HIS A 676 -9.08 -39.18 -9.16
N TYR A 677 -9.24 -39.41 -10.46
CA TYR A 677 -8.14 -39.73 -11.37
C TYR A 677 -7.77 -38.49 -12.15
N ARG A 678 -6.49 -38.11 -12.16
CA ARG A 678 -6.05 -36.88 -12.85
C ARG A 678 -6.03 -37.07 -14.36
N SER A 679 -6.70 -36.18 -15.09
CA SER A 679 -6.81 -36.22 -16.56
C SER A 679 -5.51 -35.89 -17.30
N ASP A 680 -4.48 -35.38 -16.63
CA ASP A 680 -3.15 -35.12 -17.20
C ASP A 680 -2.25 -36.36 -17.28
N CYS A 681 -2.74 -37.51 -16.80
CA CYS A 681 -2.12 -38.80 -17.06
C CYS A 681 -2.30 -39.26 -18.53
N PHE A 682 -2.97 -38.47 -19.38
CA PHE A 682 -3.01 -38.63 -20.84
C PHE A 682 -3.26 -37.29 -21.56
N GLN A 683 -2.32 -36.79 -22.39
CA GLN A 683 -2.61 -35.82 -23.48
C GLN A 683 -1.58 -35.89 -24.64
N PRO A 684 -2.00 -35.78 -25.92
CA PRO A 684 -1.13 -35.60 -27.09
C PRO A 684 -1.20 -34.17 -27.74
N GLY A 685 -0.07 -33.44 -27.85
CA GLY A 685 0.24 -32.36 -28.86
C GLY A 685 0.26 -30.84 -28.47
N LEU A 686 1.16 -29.99 -29.03
CA LEU A 686 1.47 -28.56 -28.70
C LEU A 686 1.76 -27.59 -29.92
N PRO A 687 1.71 -26.23 -29.78
CA PRO A 687 2.33 -25.17 -30.65
C PRO A 687 3.57 -24.40 -30.05
N ASN A 688 4.14 -23.36 -30.73
CA ASN A 688 5.59 -23.01 -30.90
C ASN A 688 6.18 -21.65 -30.32
N LEU A 689 7.36 -21.81 -29.69
CA LEU A 689 8.51 -21.01 -29.18
C LEU A 689 9.02 -19.64 -29.74
N TRP A 690 8.62 -19.08 -30.89
CA TRP A 690 9.36 -17.93 -31.50
C TRP A 690 9.02 -16.51 -31.02
N ASP A 691 7.95 -16.33 -30.24
CA ASP A 691 7.49 -15.00 -29.84
C ASP A 691 8.18 -14.45 -28.58
N GLU A 692 8.90 -15.29 -27.86
CA GLU A 692 9.36 -14.92 -26.51
C GLU A 692 10.83 -14.53 -26.40
N ILE A 693 11.62 -14.73 -27.46
CA ILE A 693 13.07 -14.49 -27.45
C ILE A 693 13.45 -13.03 -27.80
N ARG A 694 12.53 -12.19 -28.30
CA ARG A 694 12.89 -10.91 -28.95
C ARG A 694 13.18 -9.70 -28.04
N ASN A 695 12.96 -9.73 -26.72
CA ASN A 695 12.87 -8.49 -25.91
C ASN A 695 13.66 -8.42 -24.57
N CYS A 696 14.90 -8.93 -24.43
CA CYS A 696 15.71 -8.63 -23.23
C CYS A 696 17.11 -8.04 -23.51
N PRO A 697 17.28 -6.71 -23.38
CA PRO A 697 18.57 -6.02 -23.27
C PRO A 697 19.07 -6.00 -21.80
N MET A 698 20.38 -6.24 -21.59
CA MET A 698 21.18 -6.04 -20.35
C MET A 698 21.20 -7.18 -19.31
N CYS A 699 21.89 -8.31 -19.46
CA CYS A 699 23.19 -8.60 -20.08
C CYS A 699 24.43 -7.77 -19.67
N ASP A 700 24.36 -6.80 -18.75
CA ASP A 700 25.51 -5.89 -18.47
C ASP A 700 26.15 -5.92 -17.07
N ALA A 701 25.91 -6.95 -16.23
CA ALA A 701 26.45 -6.97 -14.86
C ALA A 701 27.49 -8.06 -14.50
N GLN A 702 28.05 -8.81 -15.48
CA GLN A 702 29.17 -9.75 -15.28
C GLN A 702 29.19 -10.55 -13.94
N ILE A 703 28.10 -11.23 -13.59
CA ILE A 703 28.14 -12.31 -12.59
C ILE A 703 28.16 -13.64 -13.34
N LEU A 704 29.27 -13.90 -14.04
CA LEU A 704 29.67 -15.23 -14.50
C LEU A 704 30.87 -15.65 -13.64
N ASN A 705 30.59 -16.26 -12.50
CA ASN A 705 31.60 -17.04 -11.78
C ASN A 705 30.93 -18.16 -11.00
N GLY A 706 30.93 -19.34 -11.61
CA GLY A 706 30.70 -20.60 -10.93
C GLY A 706 29.24 -20.95 -10.77
N PHE A 707 28.77 -21.78 -11.71
CA PHE A 707 27.48 -22.46 -11.68
C PHE A 707 26.27 -21.54 -11.63
N ASP A 708 25.57 -21.42 -12.76
CA ASP A 708 24.25 -20.81 -12.77
C ASP A 708 23.20 -21.91 -12.54
N GLN A 709 22.42 -21.73 -11.47
CA GLN A 709 21.24 -22.52 -11.15
C GLN A 709 20.08 -21.96 -11.97
N VAL A 710 19.71 -22.67 -13.03
CA VAL A 710 18.58 -22.31 -13.89
C VAL A 710 17.36 -23.06 -13.37
N ILE A 711 16.39 -22.30 -12.85
CA ILE A 711 15.10 -22.83 -12.36
C ILE A 711 14.04 -22.54 -13.42
N LEU A 712 13.53 -23.59 -14.05
CA LEU A 712 12.43 -23.48 -15.00
C LEU A 712 11.10 -23.44 -14.22
N GLU A 713 10.51 -22.25 -14.06
CA GLU A 713 9.20 -22.05 -13.40
C GLU A 713 8.08 -21.77 -14.41
N PRO A 714 6.87 -22.34 -14.23
CA PRO A 714 5.73 -21.92 -15.04
C PRO A 714 4.73 -21.09 -14.22
N PHE A 715 4.52 -19.82 -14.63
CA PHE A 715 3.23 -19.15 -14.46
C PHE A 715 2.31 -19.60 -15.62
N TYR A 716 1.34 -20.47 -15.33
CA TYR A 716 0.22 -20.92 -16.19
C TYR A 716 0.49 -21.85 -17.40
N ARG A 717 -0.53 -22.70 -17.71
CA ARG A 717 -0.56 -23.78 -18.71
C ARG A 717 -1.04 -23.30 -20.10
N GLN A 718 -0.24 -22.52 -20.82
CA GLN A 718 -0.45 -22.20 -22.23
C GLN A 718 0.91 -22.30 -22.95
N PRO A 719 1.17 -23.29 -23.82
CA PRO A 719 2.49 -23.52 -24.47
C PRO A 719 2.96 -22.38 -25.37
N GLU A 720 2.03 -21.54 -25.81
CA GLU A 720 2.24 -20.38 -26.67
C GLU A 720 2.57 -19.11 -25.86
N GLN A 721 2.71 -19.25 -24.53
CA GLN A 721 2.92 -18.16 -23.56
C GLN A 721 4.00 -18.49 -22.50
N VAL A 722 4.95 -19.41 -22.78
CA VAL A 722 6.09 -19.71 -21.88
C VAL A 722 7.44 -19.42 -22.54
N SER A 723 8.08 -18.32 -22.11
CA SER A 723 9.31 -17.82 -22.75
C SER A 723 10.47 -18.80 -22.66
N ALA A 724 11.04 -19.18 -23.81
CA ALA A 724 12.30 -19.92 -23.85
C ALA A 724 13.35 -19.19 -23.01
N GLN A 725 13.92 -19.89 -22.02
CA GLN A 725 15.02 -19.35 -21.24
C GLN A 725 16.33 -19.70 -21.93
N ASP A 726 16.98 -18.67 -22.51
CA ASP A 726 18.26 -18.81 -23.21
C ASP A 726 19.40 -18.48 -22.24
N HIS A 727 20.38 -19.38 -22.13
CA HIS A 727 21.64 -19.11 -21.43
C HIS A 727 22.77 -18.88 -22.44
N TYR A 728 23.41 -17.72 -22.37
CA TYR A 728 24.39 -17.27 -23.36
C TYR A 728 25.82 -17.42 -22.87
N PHE A 729 26.73 -17.84 -23.75
CA PHE A 729 28.16 -17.89 -23.47
C PHE A 729 29.00 -17.70 -24.74
N TYR A 730 30.27 -17.34 -24.59
CA TYR A 730 31.21 -17.15 -25.70
C TYR A 730 32.14 -18.35 -25.84
N TRP A 731 32.39 -18.78 -27.08
CA TRP A 731 33.33 -19.86 -27.42
C TRP A 731 34.47 -19.32 -28.27
N ASN A 732 35.72 -19.60 -27.91
CA ASN A 732 36.91 -19.05 -28.57
C ASN A 732 37.33 -19.80 -29.85
N GLY A 733 36.66 -20.92 -30.17
CA GLY A 733 36.92 -21.72 -31.38
C GLY A 733 38.06 -22.73 -31.27
N GLU A 734 38.72 -22.87 -30.12
CA GLU A 734 39.82 -23.83 -29.92
C GLU A 734 39.31 -25.20 -29.46
N GLY A 735 39.36 -26.19 -30.35
CA GLY A 735 38.95 -27.57 -30.04
C GLY A 735 37.46 -27.85 -30.28
N ALA A 736 36.92 -28.88 -29.63
CA ALA A 736 35.51 -29.26 -29.77
C ALA A 736 34.68 -28.61 -28.66
N LEU A 737 33.63 -27.88 -29.05
CA LEU A 737 32.72 -27.25 -28.10
C LEU A 737 31.85 -28.31 -27.43
N GLN A 738 32.06 -28.52 -26.13
CA GLN A 738 31.30 -29.45 -25.29
C GLN A 738 30.78 -28.76 -24.04
N VAL A 739 29.45 -28.71 -23.88
CA VAL A 739 28.82 -28.06 -22.72
C VAL A 739 28.20 -29.11 -21.79
N PRO A 740 28.83 -29.38 -20.64
CA PRO A 740 28.28 -30.29 -19.64
C PRO A 740 27.22 -29.61 -18.76
N LEU A 741 26.19 -30.38 -18.43
CA LEU A 741 25.01 -29.96 -17.68
C LEU A 741 24.72 -31.00 -16.60
N SER A 742 24.53 -30.55 -15.36
CA SER A 742 24.10 -31.41 -14.26
C SER A 742 22.67 -31.04 -13.89
N VAL A 743 21.76 -32.00 -14.01
CA VAL A 743 20.34 -31.76 -13.70
C VAL A 743 20.09 -32.23 -12.28
N LEU A 744 19.82 -31.26 -11.40
CA LEU A 744 19.66 -31.44 -9.96
C LEU A 744 18.28 -32.02 -9.65
N GLN A 745 17.26 -31.59 -10.39
CA GLN A 745 15.90 -32.13 -10.27
C GLN A 745 15.14 -32.01 -11.60
N GLY A 746 14.41 -33.05 -12.01
CA GLY A 746 13.64 -33.10 -13.27
C GLY A 746 14.11 -34.18 -14.26
N ASN A 747 13.28 -34.50 -15.24
CA ASN A 747 13.53 -35.51 -16.30
C ASN A 747 13.07 -34.95 -17.66
N ASN A 748 13.51 -35.57 -18.77
CA ASN A 748 13.12 -35.21 -20.13
C ASN A 748 13.56 -33.79 -20.52
N LEU A 749 14.83 -33.50 -20.28
CA LEU A 749 15.48 -32.24 -20.65
C LEU A 749 16.02 -32.34 -22.08
N HIS A 750 15.53 -31.47 -22.94
CA HIS A 750 16.02 -31.22 -24.30
C HIS A 750 16.82 -29.92 -24.31
N VAL A 751 18.00 -29.94 -24.93
CA VAL A 751 18.91 -28.80 -24.97
C VAL A 751 19.41 -28.57 -26.38
N GLU A 752 19.18 -27.38 -26.92
CA GLU A 752 19.70 -26.94 -28.22
C GLU A 752 20.86 -25.97 -28.00
N LEU A 753 21.94 -26.13 -28.76
CA LEU A 753 23.04 -25.17 -28.84
C LEU A 753 22.94 -24.40 -30.15
N VAL A 754 22.82 -23.09 -30.05
CA VAL A 754 22.52 -22.18 -31.16
C VAL A 754 23.66 -21.18 -31.33
N ASN A 755 24.13 -20.94 -32.56
CA ASN A 755 25.21 -19.98 -32.84
C ASN A 755 24.69 -18.53 -32.96
N GLN A 756 25.60 -17.55 -33.03
CA GLN A 756 25.29 -16.11 -33.17
C GLN A 756 24.47 -15.73 -34.41
N ALA A 757 24.42 -16.59 -35.43
CA ALA A 757 23.58 -16.41 -36.61
C ALA A 757 22.17 -17.02 -36.43
N GLY A 758 21.86 -17.54 -35.23
CA GLY A 758 20.58 -18.16 -34.89
C GLY A 758 20.41 -19.60 -35.37
N GLN A 759 21.49 -20.25 -35.83
CA GLN A 759 21.44 -21.61 -36.36
C GLN A 759 21.72 -22.62 -35.25
N ILE A 760 20.91 -23.68 -35.17
CA ILE A 760 21.17 -24.80 -34.26
C ILE A 760 22.39 -25.57 -34.77
N VAL A 761 23.43 -25.63 -33.96
CA VAL A 761 24.70 -26.29 -34.30
C VAL A 761 24.86 -27.63 -33.59
N ALA A 762 24.15 -27.86 -32.48
CA ALA A 762 24.06 -29.17 -31.82
C ALA A 762 22.82 -29.27 -30.93
N ILE A 763 22.43 -30.51 -30.60
CA ILE A 763 21.28 -30.84 -29.75
C ILE A 763 21.68 -31.98 -28.81
N ALA A 764 21.18 -31.98 -27.58
CA ALA A 764 21.24 -33.13 -26.68
C ALA A 764 19.94 -33.33 -25.90
N ASP A 765 19.56 -34.60 -25.75
CA ASP A 765 18.35 -35.02 -25.06
C ASP A 765 18.69 -35.89 -23.85
N ARG A 766 17.91 -35.74 -22.77
CA ARG A 766 18.06 -36.56 -21.57
C ARG A 766 16.73 -37.05 -21.03
N THR A 767 16.59 -38.36 -21.03
CA THR A 767 15.50 -39.10 -20.39
C THR A 767 15.98 -39.80 -19.10
N GLY A 768 16.25 -39.02 -18.05
CA GLY A 768 16.59 -39.50 -16.70
C GLY A 768 18.05 -39.97 -16.48
N GLY A 769 18.71 -39.42 -15.43
CA GLY A 769 20.09 -39.75 -14.98
C GLY A 769 21.02 -38.54 -14.91
N THR A 770 21.72 -38.25 -13.80
CA THR A 770 22.20 -36.92 -13.31
C THR A 770 22.96 -35.95 -14.22
N ASP A 771 23.56 -36.36 -15.35
CA ASP A 771 24.35 -35.47 -16.23
C ASP A 771 23.95 -35.56 -17.72
N LEU A 772 24.19 -34.48 -18.48
CA LEU A 772 23.94 -34.34 -19.93
C LEU A 772 25.06 -33.51 -20.56
N VAL A 773 25.47 -33.79 -21.80
CA VAL A 773 26.51 -33.01 -22.51
C VAL A 773 26.05 -32.68 -23.93
N VAL A 774 26.10 -31.40 -24.30
CA VAL A 774 25.84 -30.93 -25.67
C VAL A 774 27.17 -30.79 -26.41
N ASN A 775 27.33 -31.45 -27.55
CA ASN A 775 28.62 -31.53 -28.26
C ASN A 775 28.49 -31.03 -29.71
N ALA A 776 29.26 -29.99 -30.06
CA ALA A 776 29.33 -29.37 -31.38
C ALA A 776 30.79 -29.34 -31.89
N PRO A 777 31.31 -30.49 -32.37
CA PRO A 777 32.67 -30.55 -32.90
C PRO A 777 32.79 -29.74 -34.19
N GLY A 778 33.63 -28.70 -34.18
CA GLY A 778 33.84 -27.81 -35.32
C GLY A 778 33.06 -26.47 -35.26
N ALA A 779 32.47 -26.14 -34.12
CA ALA A 779 31.85 -24.83 -33.91
C ALA A 779 32.90 -23.69 -33.96
N PRO A 780 32.75 -22.69 -34.86
CA PRO A 780 33.71 -21.58 -34.98
C PRO A 780 33.68 -20.67 -33.74
N SER A 781 34.68 -19.80 -33.55
CA SER A 781 34.65 -18.83 -32.45
C SER A 781 33.44 -17.91 -32.57
N GLY A 782 32.70 -17.67 -31.49
CA GLY A 782 31.52 -16.82 -31.52
C GLY A 782 30.66 -16.94 -30.27
N VAL A 783 29.58 -16.17 -30.22
CA VAL A 783 28.57 -16.26 -29.16
C VAL A 783 27.61 -17.40 -29.47
N TYR A 784 27.27 -18.18 -28.44
CA TYR A 784 26.33 -19.29 -28.52
C TYR A 784 25.29 -19.19 -27.40
N SER A 785 24.08 -19.68 -27.64
CA SER A 785 23.05 -19.86 -26.62
C SER A 785 22.67 -21.32 -26.44
N LEU A 786 22.42 -21.70 -25.19
CA LEU A 786 21.79 -22.97 -24.82
C LEU A 786 20.33 -22.72 -24.52
N ARG A 787 19.48 -23.41 -25.26
CA ARG A 787 18.03 -23.36 -25.09
C ARG A 787 17.56 -24.63 -24.42
N PHE A 788 16.89 -24.49 -23.28
CA PHE A 788 16.43 -25.63 -22.48
C PHE A 788 14.92 -25.79 -22.65
N SER A 789 14.46 -27.01 -22.86
CA SER A 789 13.03 -27.34 -22.80
C SER A 789 12.84 -28.70 -22.12
N GLY A 790 11.92 -28.80 -21.17
CA GLY A 790 11.69 -30.03 -20.43
C GLY A 790 10.47 -29.93 -19.50
N PHE A 791 9.91 -31.07 -19.09
CA PHE A 791 8.66 -31.14 -18.32
C PHE A 791 8.86 -31.69 -16.90
N GLY A 792 8.54 -30.88 -15.89
CA GLY A 792 8.46 -31.29 -14.47
C GLY A 792 8.48 -30.09 -13.51
N ASN A 793 7.70 -30.15 -12.43
CA ASN A 793 7.66 -29.15 -11.35
C ASN A 793 9.09 -28.76 -10.91
N GLY A 794 9.49 -27.51 -11.14
CA GLY A 794 10.75 -26.96 -10.62
C GLY A 794 11.97 -27.71 -11.14
N THR A 795 12.11 -27.82 -12.46
CA THR A 795 13.33 -28.41 -13.04
C THR A 795 14.49 -27.46 -12.79
N GLU A 796 15.46 -27.94 -12.02
CA GLU A 796 16.61 -27.19 -11.58
C GLU A 796 17.87 -27.78 -12.22
N ILE A 797 18.57 -26.96 -12.98
CA ILE A 797 19.72 -27.38 -13.77
C ILE A 797 20.90 -26.51 -13.40
N LEU A 798 22.02 -27.16 -13.14
CA LEU A 798 23.31 -26.51 -12.97
C LEU A 798 24.04 -26.53 -14.30
N VAL A 799 24.15 -25.38 -14.94
CA VAL A 799 24.86 -25.25 -16.21
C VAL A 799 26.34 -25.01 -15.93
N ARG A 800 27.20 -25.90 -16.43
CA ARG A 800 28.65 -25.73 -16.33
C ARG A 800 29.22 -25.41 -17.69
N THR A 801 29.20 -24.14 -18.05
CA THR A 801 29.87 -23.67 -19.26
C THR A 801 31.37 -23.97 -19.14
N PRO A 802 31.97 -24.63 -20.14
CA PRO A 802 33.41 -24.93 -20.08
C PRO A 802 34.19 -23.61 -20.02
N ARG A 803 35.11 -23.49 -19.06
CA ARG A 803 36.16 -22.48 -19.15
C ARG A 803 37.14 -22.91 -20.22
N GLN A 804 37.16 -22.18 -21.32
CA GLN A 804 38.36 -21.92 -22.10
C GLN A 804 38.29 -20.55 -22.75
#